data_AF-A0A7W3WLN1-F1
#
_entry.id   AF-A0A7W3WLN1-F1
#
_cell.length_a   1.000
_cell.length_b   1.000
_cell.length_c   1.000
_cell.angle_alpha   90.00
_cell.angle_beta   90.00
_cell.angle_gamma   90.00
#
_symmetry.space_group_name_H-M   'P 1'
#
loop_
_entity.id
_entity.type
_entity.pdbx_description
1 polymer ?
#
loop_
_entity_poly.entity_id
_entity_poly.type
_entity_poly.pdbx_seq_one_letter_code
_entity_poly.pdbx_strand_id
1 'polypeptide(L)'
;MTHVSEHGRPTGYDVIVVGNGALGSSAAVELARRGASVALVGPRHRPYAASTAAGAMLGCFGEVTTTLVENTYGQTKFALDLRAKDLWPEWLESISGGLSDGRDILTANGTTVLLNSVGTAGIDTDNFHAIRATLEKHDEPYETVDPSDVGWLDPDPNSRPLQALHIPGEHAVDSGRLLLRLEQTARDLGVTLIDGHAASVLGDDGQSRGVVLEDGTSLTSGQVLLAGGVGTQTLVDSVPGLGDCIPRLVAGYGVSAVVTTQDGTQPESVIRTPNRAFACGLHIVPRGAGRVYVGATNIITPQPMADPVMGDLLFLLECAHRQTRRNLWSSAVSGINVGNRPISLDGFPLLGETPLRGLWMMTGTYRDGLFLSPLLAKEFAARMLGGEPELDLEPFAPERAPLGGMSREAVLDTTVEHTLATGYEQHWNVPTGWQEFFDVGLKPIYAQWAEELDPDFTPQPDLLAAARMEPQIALWLKTYYDNCRARFGKPGPPAADSVGDHVRRAAELLTATRVTTPRADALTLAAHVLPGEDPDLDAPMSAEDAQGFWMLVGRRAGREPLEYLTGRARLFDLELAVGAGVRVPHTRTEAMVTEALARCGSDHPRVVDLYTGSGAVALAVGALRPAAVVTGVDVCATALDWAKRNAEGLKDRVEAELDFVRGDIAAPDLLSGLDGTVDLVTAAPPNVPDHVHLIPELATHQPAGAIRSGWDGLDAVRSVAATAARLLTGGGVLAIEHYDALADAVIEIVRAAGFEAVTSHTDREGHPRFVIARRAA
;
A
#
# COMPACT_ATOMS: atom_id res chain seq x y z
N MET A 1 -41.12 12.07 47.50
CA MET A 1 -41.26 13.50 47.83
C MET A 1 -40.49 14.25 46.76
N THR A 2 -41.23 14.90 45.88
CA THR A 2 -40.81 15.57 44.65
C THR A 2 -40.37 16.99 44.96
N HIS A 3 -39.17 17.38 44.55
CA HIS A 3 -38.79 18.79 44.49
C HIS A 3 -39.33 19.38 43.19
N VAL A 4 -40.23 20.36 43.33
CA VAL A 4 -40.84 21.15 42.26
C VAL A 4 -40.06 22.46 42.13
N SER A 5 -39.57 22.78 40.93
CA SER A 5 -39.03 24.10 40.61
C SER A 5 -40.16 25.06 40.20
N GLU A 6 -39.97 26.35 40.47
CA GLU A 6 -41.03 27.36 40.53
C GLU A 6 -41.75 27.71 39.22
N HIS A 7 -41.46 27.11 38.06
CA HIS A 7 -42.08 27.49 36.78
C HIS A 7 -42.57 26.27 35.98
N GLY A 8 -43.57 25.57 36.52
CA GLY A 8 -44.18 24.35 35.96
C GLY A 8 -44.72 24.45 34.52
N ARG A 9 -43.85 24.23 33.53
CA ARG A 9 -44.21 23.74 32.19
C ARG A 9 -43.37 22.49 31.88
N PRO A 10 -43.93 21.46 31.22
CA PRO A 10 -43.11 20.47 30.53
C PRO A 10 -42.24 21.22 29.51
N THR A 11 -40.91 21.11 29.60
CA THR A 11 -40.00 21.71 28.61
C THR A 11 -39.94 20.78 27.40
N GLY A 12 -40.99 20.81 26.59
CA GLY A 12 -40.95 20.18 25.27
C GLY A 12 -39.98 20.95 24.37
N TYR A 13 -39.03 20.24 23.78
CA TYR A 13 -38.15 20.76 22.72
C TYR A 13 -38.54 20.10 21.41
N ASP A 14 -38.32 20.80 20.29
CA ASP A 14 -38.46 20.18 18.97
C ASP A 14 -37.36 19.15 18.76
N VAL A 15 -36.13 19.43 19.23
CA VAL A 15 -34.99 18.51 19.18
C VAL A 15 -34.17 18.56 20.46
N ILE A 16 -33.77 17.40 20.97
CA ILE A 16 -32.74 17.27 22.01
C ILE A 16 -31.46 16.76 21.36
N VAL A 17 -30.36 17.49 21.50
CA VAL A 17 -29.02 17.07 21.07
C VAL A 17 -28.22 16.66 22.29
N VAL A 18 -27.80 15.40 22.35
CA VAL A 18 -26.99 14.86 23.44
C VAL A 18 -25.53 14.78 23.01
N GLY A 19 -24.67 15.56 23.67
CA GLY A 19 -23.26 15.72 23.36
C GLY A 19 -22.94 17.13 22.88
N ASN A 20 -22.11 17.86 23.64
CA ASN A 20 -21.70 19.23 23.35
C ASN A 20 -20.29 19.34 22.73
N GLY A 21 -19.84 18.30 22.02
CA GLY A 21 -18.63 18.34 21.19
C GLY A 21 -18.83 19.13 19.90
N ALA A 22 -17.88 19.04 18.96
CA ALA A 22 -17.94 19.75 17.68
C ALA A 22 -19.19 19.39 16.86
N LEU A 23 -19.50 18.08 16.75
CA LEU A 23 -20.68 17.58 16.04
C LEU A 23 -21.98 18.11 16.66
N GLY A 24 -22.25 17.81 17.92
CA GLY A 24 -23.51 18.19 18.55
C GLY A 24 -23.70 19.70 18.71
N SER A 25 -22.63 20.47 18.98
CA SER A 25 -22.73 21.93 19.03
C SER A 25 -23.04 22.54 17.66
N SER A 26 -22.43 22.01 16.58
CA SER A 26 -22.72 22.45 15.21
C SER A 26 -24.15 22.11 14.80
N ALA A 27 -24.63 20.90 15.12
CA ALA A 27 -26.01 20.50 14.85
C ALA A 27 -27.02 21.36 15.63
N ALA A 28 -26.76 21.68 16.90
CA ALA A 28 -27.63 22.54 17.68
C ALA A 28 -27.73 23.96 17.07
N VAL A 29 -26.61 24.51 16.60
CA VAL A 29 -26.59 25.80 15.87
C VAL A 29 -27.43 25.73 14.59
N GLU A 30 -27.24 24.70 13.76
CA GLU A 30 -27.99 24.57 12.49
C GLU A 30 -29.48 24.31 12.70
N LEU A 31 -29.86 23.49 13.68
CA LEU A 31 -31.25 23.27 14.05
C LEU A 31 -31.93 24.57 14.52
N ALA A 32 -31.26 25.34 15.37
CA ALA A 32 -31.79 26.61 15.87
C ALA A 32 -31.88 27.68 14.76
N ARG A 33 -30.91 27.74 13.83
CA ARG A 33 -30.98 28.60 12.64
C ARG A 33 -32.21 28.31 11.77
N ARG A 34 -32.64 27.06 11.73
CA ARG A 34 -33.85 26.62 11.03
C ARG A 34 -35.13 26.77 11.85
N GLY A 35 -35.05 27.42 13.02
CA GLY A 35 -36.20 27.80 13.85
C GLY A 35 -36.66 26.73 14.84
N ALA A 36 -35.92 25.63 15.02
CA ALA A 36 -36.25 24.61 16.01
C ALA A 36 -35.91 25.07 17.43
N SER A 37 -36.74 24.72 18.40
CA SER A 37 -36.40 24.81 19.82
C SER A 37 -35.49 23.64 20.22
N VAL A 38 -34.26 23.95 20.65
CA VAL A 38 -33.20 22.94 20.87
C VAL A 38 -32.71 22.94 22.32
N ALA A 39 -32.59 21.76 22.90
CA ALA A 39 -31.80 21.52 24.10
C ALA A 39 -30.46 20.85 23.73
N LEU A 40 -29.34 21.45 24.10
CA LEU A 40 -28.01 20.85 23.96
C LEU A 40 -27.52 20.37 25.32
N VAL A 41 -27.43 19.05 25.50
CA VAL A 41 -27.07 18.39 26.75
C VAL A 41 -25.61 17.97 26.71
N GLY A 42 -24.82 18.36 27.70
CA GLY A 42 -23.46 17.87 27.89
C GLY A 42 -22.69 18.63 28.96
N PRO A 43 -21.68 18.02 29.58
CA PRO A 43 -20.90 18.65 30.65
C PRO A 43 -20.15 19.87 30.13
N ARG A 44 -20.23 21.00 30.84
CA ARG A 44 -19.62 22.28 30.42
C ARG A 44 -18.12 22.17 30.15
N HIS A 45 -17.42 21.36 30.95
CA HIS A 45 -15.98 21.18 30.91
C HIS A 45 -15.52 20.06 29.96
N ARG A 46 -16.44 19.32 29.33
CA ARG A 46 -16.18 18.31 28.29
C ARG A 46 -15.00 17.39 28.64
N PRO A 47 -15.03 16.73 29.81
CA PRO A 47 -13.87 16.01 30.31
C PRO A 47 -13.48 14.91 29.31
N TYR A 48 -12.19 14.81 29.01
CA TYR A 48 -11.58 13.78 28.15
C TYR A 48 -12.29 13.55 26.79
N ALA A 49 -12.95 14.59 26.27
CA ALA A 49 -13.66 14.56 25.00
C ALA A 49 -12.69 14.66 23.81
N ALA A 50 -12.99 13.92 22.73
CA ALA A 50 -12.18 14.01 21.50
C ALA A 50 -12.07 15.45 20.96
N SER A 51 -13.15 16.24 21.02
CA SER A 51 -13.16 17.60 20.46
C SER A 51 -12.24 18.57 21.20
N THR A 52 -12.13 18.47 22.53
CA THR A 52 -11.23 19.35 23.32
C THR A 52 -9.77 18.96 23.17
N ALA A 53 -9.49 17.66 23.02
CA ALA A 53 -8.15 17.13 22.82
C ALA A 53 -7.64 17.21 21.36
N ALA A 54 -8.49 17.57 20.40
CA ALA A 54 -8.16 17.50 18.97
C ALA A 54 -7.02 18.44 18.55
N GLY A 55 -6.14 17.94 17.68
CA GLY A 55 -5.22 18.78 16.90
C GLY A 55 -5.99 19.76 16.00
N ALA A 56 -7.21 19.39 15.60
CA ALA A 56 -8.16 20.21 14.83
C ALA A 56 -7.55 20.74 13.52
N MET A 57 -6.90 19.84 12.80
CA MET A 57 -6.49 20.04 11.41
C MET A 57 -7.75 20.08 10.54
N LEU A 58 -7.81 21.06 9.66
CA LEU A 58 -8.85 21.26 8.66
C LEU A 58 -8.28 20.83 7.30
N GLY A 59 -8.13 19.52 7.14
CA GLY A 59 -7.55 18.91 5.96
C GLY A 59 -8.01 17.46 5.82
N CYS A 60 -8.13 16.99 4.58
CA CYS A 60 -8.55 15.62 4.26
C CYS A 60 -7.52 14.89 3.39
N PHE A 61 -6.73 15.61 2.59
CA PHE A 61 -5.75 15.03 1.69
C PHE A 61 -4.52 14.54 2.44
N GLY A 62 -4.03 15.30 3.41
CA GLY A 62 -2.89 14.90 4.25
C GLY A 62 -3.14 13.66 5.13
N GLU A 63 -4.39 13.16 5.16
CA GLU A 63 -4.81 11.99 5.96
C GLU A 63 -5.10 10.74 5.13
N VAL A 64 -4.99 10.84 3.80
CA VAL A 64 -5.26 9.74 2.89
C VAL A 64 -4.33 8.56 3.18
N THR A 65 -4.91 7.37 3.19
CA THR A 65 -4.19 6.09 3.25
C THR A 65 -4.55 5.23 2.04
N THR A 66 -3.70 4.27 1.69
CA THR A 66 -4.01 3.23 0.69
C THR A 66 -5.32 2.54 1.02
N THR A 67 -5.49 2.14 2.27
CA THR A 67 -6.72 1.49 2.76
C THR A 67 -7.97 2.38 2.65
N LEU A 68 -7.85 3.70 2.75
CA LEU A 68 -8.98 4.62 2.59
C LEU A 68 -9.45 4.65 1.13
N VAL A 69 -8.51 4.64 0.18
CA VAL A 69 -8.81 4.78 -1.25
C VAL A 69 -9.12 3.44 -1.93
N GLU A 70 -8.67 2.31 -1.39
CA GLU A 70 -8.99 0.97 -1.91
C GLU A 70 -10.36 0.47 -1.42
N ASN A 71 -10.78 0.91 -0.23
CA ASN A 71 -12.02 0.48 0.39
C ASN A 71 -13.20 1.32 -0.11
N THR A 72 -14.24 0.69 -0.69
CA THR A 72 -15.45 1.38 -1.16
C THR A 72 -16.09 2.28 -0.10
N TYR A 73 -16.22 1.81 1.15
CA TYR A 73 -16.78 2.61 2.25
C TYR A 73 -15.80 3.70 2.70
N GLY A 74 -14.49 3.45 2.57
CA GLY A 74 -13.44 4.46 2.75
C GLY A 74 -13.56 5.60 1.73
N GLN A 75 -13.80 5.27 0.46
CA GLN A 75 -14.05 6.25 -0.60
C GLN A 75 -15.34 7.04 -0.34
N THR A 76 -16.43 6.38 0.07
CA THR A 76 -17.68 7.08 0.45
C THR A 76 -17.45 8.05 1.60
N LYS A 77 -16.68 7.64 2.62
CA LYS A 77 -16.29 8.53 3.71
C LYS A 77 -15.46 9.71 3.20
N PHE A 78 -14.45 9.46 2.36
CA PHE A 78 -13.60 10.51 1.80
C PHE A 78 -14.40 11.51 0.93
N ALA A 79 -15.45 11.05 0.25
CA ALA A 79 -16.36 11.95 -0.48
C ALA A 79 -17.10 12.93 0.46
N LEU A 80 -17.42 12.52 1.69
CA LEU A 80 -17.95 13.43 2.72
C LEU A 80 -16.88 14.45 3.13
N ASP A 81 -15.63 14.00 3.30
CA ASP A 81 -14.51 14.87 3.68
C ASP A 81 -14.27 15.96 2.61
N LEU A 82 -14.31 15.60 1.32
CA LEU A 82 -14.22 16.57 0.22
C LEU A 82 -15.35 17.62 0.27
N ARG A 83 -16.59 17.20 0.52
CA ARG A 83 -17.71 18.15 0.67
C ARG A 83 -17.57 19.02 1.91
N ALA A 84 -17.03 18.48 3.00
CA ALA A 84 -16.84 19.23 4.24
C ALA A 84 -15.74 20.30 4.12
N LYS A 85 -14.66 20.01 3.38
CA LYS A 85 -13.54 20.93 3.10
C LYS A 85 -14.06 22.31 2.63
N ASP A 86 -14.93 22.31 1.64
CA ASP A 86 -15.41 23.53 0.99
C ASP A 86 -16.35 24.38 1.87
N LEU A 87 -16.90 23.79 2.94
CA LEU A 87 -17.81 24.49 3.86
C LEU A 87 -17.08 25.29 4.94
N TRP A 88 -15.83 24.97 5.26
CA TRP A 88 -15.13 25.55 6.40
C TRP A 88 -14.99 27.07 6.36
N PRO A 89 -14.61 27.72 5.25
CA PRO A 89 -14.47 29.17 5.21
C PRO A 89 -15.77 29.91 5.58
N GLU A 90 -16.88 29.58 4.91
CA GLU A 90 -18.20 30.17 5.19
C GLU A 90 -18.71 29.77 6.57
N TRP A 91 -18.42 28.54 7.01
CA TRP A 91 -18.83 28.06 8.33
C TRP A 91 -18.19 28.91 9.44
N LEU A 92 -16.88 29.13 9.38
CA LEU A 92 -16.13 29.93 10.35
C LEU A 92 -16.65 31.36 10.41
N GLU A 93 -16.90 31.99 9.27
CA GLU A 93 -17.53 33.32 9.21
C GLU A 93 -18.91 33.30 9.90
N SER A 94 -19.75 32.30 9.56
CA SER A 94 -21.13 32.21 10.06
C SER A 94 -21.22 32.10 11.59
N ILE A 95 -20.26 31.44 12.24
CA ILE A 95 -20.22 31.28 13.70
C ILE A 95 -19.44 32.40 14.39
N SER A 96 -18.89 33.37 13.64
CA SER A 96 -18.12 34.48 14.22
C SER A 96 -18.99 35.64 14.72
N GLY A 97 -20.31 35.57 14.56
CA GLY A 97 -21.24 36.58 15.07
C GLY A 97 -21.03 37.97 14.46
N GLY A 98 -20.45 38.06 13.26
CA GLY A 98 -20.09 39.31 12.59
C GLY A 98 -18.88 40.05 13.17
N LEU A 99 -18.13 39.43 14.10
CA LEU A 99 -16.95 40.03 14.72
C LEU A 99 -15.68 39.91 13.87
N SER A 100 -15.63 38.91 13.00
CA SER A 100 -14.51 38.62 12.08
C SER A 100 -15.02 37.80 10.89
N ASP A 101 -14.14 37.59 9.91
CA ASP A 101 -14.32 36.63 8.80
C ASP A 101 -14.00 35.17 9.21
N GLY A 102 -13.90 34.89 10.51
CA GLY A 102 -13.57 33.58 11.06
C GLY A 102 -12.09 33.18 11.03
N ARG A 103 -11.21 33.93 10.34
CA ARG A 103 -9.79 33.59 10.22
C ARG A 103 -8.98 33.77 11.50
N ASP A 104 -9.54 34.48 12.49
CA ASP A 104 -8.90 34.78 13.78
C ASP A 104 -8.69 33.55 14.70
N ILE A 105 -9.33 32.43 14.40
CA ILE A 105 -9.13 31.15 15.11
C ILE A 105 -8.29 30.14 14.31
N LEU A 106 -7.92 30.45 13.07
CA LEU A 106 -6.97 29.64 12.31
C LEU A 106 -5.60 29.72 12.97
N THR A 107 -4.90 28.59 12.99
CA THR A 107 -3.58 28.51 13.60
C THR A 107 -2.49 28.12 12.63
N ALA A 108 -2.83 27.58 11.46
CA ALA A 108 -1.88 27.13 10.44
C ALA A 108 -2.29 27.56 9.02
N ASN A 109 -1.28 27.82 8.18
CA ASN A 109 -1.42 28.09 6.75
C ASN A 109 -0.85 26.90 5.96
N GLY A 110 -1.71 26.00 5.48
CA GLY A 110 -1.28 24.78 4.80
C GLY A 110 -1.00 23.61 5.75
N THR A 111 -0.81 22.44 5.14
CA THR A 111 -0.25 21.24 5.75
C THR A 111 1.00 20.81 4.98
N THR A 112 2.07 20.51 5.69
CA THR A 112 3.29 19.91 5.12
C THR A 112 3.40 18.46 5.59
N VAL A 113 3.32 17.53 4.65
CA VAL A 113 3.44 16.08 4.88
C VAL A 113 4.87 15.64 4.62
N LEU A 114 5.47 14.91 5.57
CA LEU A 114 6.85 14.43 5.53
C LEU A 114 6.88 12.90 5.40
N LEU A 115 7.54 12.40 4.37
CA LEU A 115 7.94 10.99 4.32
C LEU A 115 9.25 10.82 5.08
N ASN A 116 9.20 10.28 6.30
CA ASN A 116 10.38 10.08 7.14
C ASN A 116 11.12 8.78 6.84
N SER A 117 12.41 8.73 7.21
CA SER A 117 13.20 7.49 7.20
C SER A 117 12.79 6.47 8.28
N VAL A 118 11.80 6.81 9.11
CA VAL A 118 11.27 5.97 10.21
C VAL A 118 9.89 5.49 9.81
N GLY A 119 9.68 4.17 9.84
CA GLY A 119 8.43 3.53 9.46
C GLY A 119 8.65 2.30 8.58
N THR A 120 7.60 1.84 7.91
CA THR A 120 7.68 0.76 6.92
C THR A 120 7.28 1.29 5.54
N ALA A 121 7.92 0.78 4.49
CA ALA A 121 7.61 1.23 3.13
C ALA A 121 6.13 0.95 2.76
N GLY A 122 5.60 -0.21 3.17
CA GLY A 122 4.22 -0.63 2.90
C GLY A 122 3.13 0.22 3.57
N ILE A 123 3.50 1.16 4.44
CA ILE A 123 2.56 2.10 5.07
C ILE A 123 2.97 3.53 4.78
N ASP A 124 4.19 3.93 5.17
CA ASP A 124 4.61 5.32 5.11
C ASP A 124 4.80 5.81 3.68
N THR A 125 5.59 5.07 2.90
CA THR A 125 5.86 5.40 1.50
C THR A 125 4.58 5.27 0.68
N ASP A 126 3.85 4.18 0.88
CA ASP A 126 2.62 3.91 0.13
C ASP A 126 1.52 4.92 0.45
N ASN A 127 1.31 5.29 1.73
CA ASN A 127 0.36 6.35 2.09
C ASN A 127 0.82 7.72 1.58
N PHE A 128 2.12 8.04 1.61
CA PHE A 128 2.64 9.27 1.03
C PHE A 128 2.36 9.36 -0.48
N HIS A 129 2.53 8.24 -1.20
CA HIS A 129 2.17 8.16 -2.61
C HIS A 129 0.66 8.23 -2.85
N ALA A 130 -0.15 7.60 -2.00
CA ALA A 130 -1.61 7.69 -2.06
C ALA A 130 -2.11 9.13 -1.84
N ILE A 131 -1.50 9.88 -0.92
CA ILE A 131 -1.76 11.31 -0.71
C ILE A 131 -1.49 12.09 -2.00
N ARG A 132 -0.31 11.92 -2.60
CA ARG A 132 0.06 12.59 -3.86
C ARG A 132 -0.89 12.23 -5.00
N ALA A 133 -1.15 10.95 -5.22
CA ALA A 133 -2.04 10.49 -6.28
C ALA A 133 -3.48 11.02 -6.10
N THR A 134 -3.94 11.13 -4.85
CA THR A 134 -5.27 11.67 -4.56
C THR A 134 -5.33 13.18 -4.79
N LEU A 135 -4.29 13.93 -4.41
CA LEU A 135 -4.18 15.35 -4.74
C LEU A 135 -4.25 15.57 -6.27
N GLU A 136 -3.49 14.79 -7.03
CA GLU A 136 -3.48 14.84 -8.51
C GLU A 136 -4.85 14.48 -9.11
N LYS A 137 -5.49 13.40 -8.61
CA LYS A 137 -6.80 12.95 -9.07
C LYS A 137 -7.91 14.00 -8.88
N HIS A 138 -7.80 14.81 -7.84
CA HIS A 138 -8.80 15.82 -7.47
C HIS A 138 -8.40 17.24 -7.88
N ASP A 139 -7.32 17.42 -8.66
CA ASP A 139 -6.79 18.71 -9.06
C ASP A 139 -6.53 19.66 -7.85
N GLU A 140 -6.21 19.10 -6.67
CA GLU A 140 -5.94 19.89 -5.47
C GLU A 140 -4.48 20.42 -5.52
N PRO A 141 -4.27 21.75 -5.36
CA PRO A 141 -2.93 22.32 -5.41
C PRO A 141 -2.00 21.75 -4.33
N TYR A 142 -0.79 21.37 -4.74
CA TYR A 142 0.29 20.98 -3.83
C TYR A 142 1.66 21.32 -4.42
N GLU A 143 2.66 21.41 -3.54
CA GLU A 143 4.06 21.65 -3.92
C GLU A 143 4.94 20.52 -3.38
N THR A 144 5.83 19.99 -4.21
CA THR A 144 6.92 19.12 -3.71
C THR A 144 8.03 20.02 -3.17
N VAL A 145 8.40 19.84 -1.91
CA VAL A 145 9.38 20.69 -1.23
C VAL A 145 10.58 19.83 -0.84
N ASP A 146 11.80 20.36 -1.01
CA ASP A 146 12.97 19.71 -0.42
C ASP A 146 12.83 19.77 1.11
N PRO A 147 12.93 18.65 1.84
CA PRO A 147 12.76 18.69 3.28
C PRO A 147 13.73 19.62 4.03
N SER A 148 14.88 19.94 3.45
CA SER A 148 15.84 20.91 4.00
C SER A 148 15.38 22.37 3.88
N ASP A 149 14.44 22.66 2.97
CA ASP A 149 13.82 23.97 2.80
C ASP A 149 12.57 24.15 3.68
N VAL A 150 12.07 23.09 4.33
CA VAL A 150 10.94 23.17 5.25
C VAL A 150 11.39 23.91 6.52
N GLY A 151 11.02 25.20 6.60
CA GLY A 151 11.29 26.04 7.75
C GLY A 151 10.81 25.41 9.07
N TRP A 152 11.50 25.73 10.17
CA TRP A 152 11.28 25.17 11.51
C TRP A 152 11.65 23.68 11.71
N LEU A 153 11.88 22.91 10.64
CA LEU A 153 12.33 21.52 10.78
C LEU A 153 13.80 21.45 11.22
N ASP A 154 14.11 20.55 12.16
CA ASP A 154 15.47 20.23 12.61
C ASP A 154 15.52 18.79 13.15
N PRO A 155 15.34 17.77 12.30
CA PRO A 155 15.17 16.39 12.76
C PRO A 155 16.52 15.75 13.10
N ASP A 156 16.48 14.68 13.90
CA ASP A 156 17.63 13.82 14.13
C ASP A 156 18.13 13.21 12.80
N PRO A 157 19.45 13.10 12.56
CA PRO A 157 19.97 12.55 11.31
C PRO A 157 19.48 11.13 10.96
N ASN A 158 19.14 10.31 11.95
CA ASN A 158 18.62 8.94 11.75
C ASN A 158 17.09 8.91 11.55
N SER A 159 16.43 10.06 11.67
CA SER A 159 14.98 10.20 11.55
C SER A 159 14.59 11.33 10.59
N ARG A 160 15.50 11.69 9.68
CA ARG A 160 15.30 12.77 8.73
C ARG A 160 14.22 12.42 7.70
N PRO A 161 13.44 13.40 7.23
CA PRO A 161 12.59 13.25 6.06
C PRO A 161 13.39 12.93 4.81
N LEU A 162 12.82 12.07 3.97
CA LEU A 162 13.30 11.72 2.64
C LEU A 162 12.61 12.58 1.57
N GLN A 163 11.32 12.90 1.77
CA GLN A 163 10.51 13.72 0.86
C GLN A 163 9.50 14.56 1.65
N ALA A 164 9.04 15.67 1.06
CA ALA A 164 7.98 16.49 1.63
C ALA A 164 7.01 17.01 0.55
N LEU A 165 5.74 17.16 0.95
CA LEU A 165 4.67 17.78 0.15
C LEU A 165 4.02 18.89 0.97
N HIS A 166 3.85 20.07 0.40
CA HIS A 166 3.08 21.15 1.00
C HIS A 166 1.72 21.29 0.31
N ILE A 167 0.65 21.30 1.10
CA ILE A 167 -0.75 21.38 0.65
C ILE A 167 -1.32 22.71 1.18
N PRO A 168 -1.31 23.79 0.38
CA PRO A 168 -1.73 25.12 0.83
C PRO A 168 -3.23 25.22 1.13
N GLY A 169 -4.06 24.32 0.58
CA GLY A 169 -5.51 24.31 0.77
C GLY A 169 -5.98 23.71 2.11
N GLU A 170 -5.07 23.18 2.93
CA GLU A 170 -5.38 22.67 4.26
C GLU A 170 -5.00 23.65 5.37
N HIS A 171 -5.65 23.57 6.53
CA HIS A 171 -5.42 24.49 7.63
C HIS A 171 -5.51 23.78 8.99
N ALA A 172 -5.50 24.55 10.07
CA ALA A 172 -5.89 24.08 11.40
C ALA A 172 -6.56 25.22 12.18
N VAL A 173 -7.38 24.85 13.17
CA VAL A 173 -8.02 25.80 14.11
C VAL A 173 -7.65 25.46 15.55
N ASP A 174 -7.77 26.45 16.44
CA ASP A 174 -7.79 26.19 17.87
C ASP A 174 -9.15 25.58 18.27
N SER A 175 -9.14 24.31 18.66
CA SER A 175 -10.36 23.56 19.01
C SER A 175 -11.11 24.18 20.20
N GLY A 176 -10.39 24.73 21.18
CA GLY A 176 -10.98 25.40 22.33
C GLY A 176 -11.73 26.67 21.91
N ARG A 177 -11.12 27.52 21.07
CA ARG A 177 -11.76 28.71 20.52
C ARG A 177 -12.96 28.37 19.63
N LEU A 178 -12.86 27.33 18.81
CA LEU A 178 -13.97 26.84 17.98
C LEU A 178 -15.17 26.44 18.85
N LEU A 179 -14.96 25.62 19.89
CA LEU A 179 -16.03 25.16 20.77
C LEU A 179 -16.67 26.31 21.57
N LEU A 180 -15.87 27.28 22.03
CA LEU A 180 -16.39 28.48 22.69
C LEU A 180 -17.25 29.33 21.74
N ARG A 181 -16.84 29.46 20.48
CA ARG A 181 -17.56 30.21 19.45
C ARG A 181 -18.88 29.52 19.06
N LEU A 182 -18.88 28.19 18.94
CA LEU A 182 -20.10 27.40 18.74
C LEU A 182 -21.06 27.54 19.93
N GLU A 183 -20.55 27.45 21.16
CA GLU A 183 -21.37 27.61 22.37
C GLU A 183 -22.00 29.01 22.45
N GLN A 184 -21.23 30.06 22.15
CA GLN A 184 -21.74 31.42 22.10
C GLN A 184 -22.81 31.58 21.02
N THR A 185 -22.55 31.08 19.81
CA THR A 185 -23.52 31.13 18.69
C THR A 185 -24.81 30.40 19.04
N ALA A 186 -24.71 29.24 19.70
CA ALA A 186 -25.88 28.51 20.17
C ALA A 186 -26.70 29.32 21.19
N ARG A 187 -26.05 30.00 22.14
CA ARG A 187 -26.73 30.89 23.09
C ARG A 187 -27.43 32.05 22.39
N ASP A 188 -26.78 32.67 21.41
CA ASP A 188 -27.32 33.81 20.66
C ASP A 188 -28.55 33.42 19.83
N LEU A 189 -28.61 32.16 19.37
CA LEU A 189 -29.75 31.57 18.68
C LEU A 189 -30.83 31.02 19.62
N GLY A 190 -30.67 31.14 20.94
CA GLY A 190 -31.66 30.70 21.92
C GLY A 190 -31.67 29.21 22.24
N VAL A 191 -30.58 28.47 21.93
CA VAL A 191 -30.43 27.07 22.34
C VAL A 191 -30.33 26.97 23.87
N THR A 192 -31.11 26.08 24.48
CA THR A 192 -31.00 25.80 25.91
C THR A 192 -29.81 24.88 26.17
N LEU A 193 -28.76 25.40 26.80
CA LEU A 193 -27.58 24.63 27.18
C LEU A 193 -27.78 23.99 28.56
N ILE A 194 -27.68 22.66 28.63
CA ILE A 194 -27.92 21.87 29.84
C ILE A 194 -26.60 21.21 30.26
N ASP A 195 -26.07 21.64 31.40
CA ASP A 195 -24.85 21.09 32.00
C ASP A 195 -25.18 19.80 32.76
N GLY A 196 -24.96 18.66 32.09
CA GLY A 196 -25.26 17.35 32.65
C GLY A 196 -25.01 16.22 31.65
N HIS A 197 -25.18 15.00 32.13
CA HIS A 197 -25.07 13.77 31.35
C HIS A 197 -26.44 13.14 31.17
N ALA A 198 -26.75 12.67 29.96
CA ALA A 198 -27.90 11.82 29.71
C ALA A 198 -27.56 10.38 30.12
N ALA A 199 -28.39 9.78 30.96
CA ALA A 199 -28.22 8.43 31.49
C ALA A 199 -28.99 7.38 30.69
N SER A 200 -30.16 7.73 30.15
CA SER A 200 -30.97 6.81 29.34
C SER A 200 -31.85 7.52 28.32
N VAL A 201 -32.25 6.78 27.28
CA VAL A 201 -33.25 7.21 26.31
C VAL A 201 -34.65 6.83 26.80
N LEU A 202 -35.58 7.77 26.73
CA LEU A 202 -37.01 7.50 26.92
C LEU A 202 -37.58 7.01 25.60
N GLY A 203 -38.18 5.83 25.59
CA GLY A 203 -38.85 5.28 24.42
C GLY A 203 -40.14 4.57 24.78
N ASP A 204 -41.13 4.64 23.89
CA ASP A 204 -42.41 3.93 24.00
C ASP A 204 -42.90 3.54 22.59
N ASP A 205 -43.48 2.35 22.44
CA ASP A 205 -44.01 1.83 21.16
C ASP A 205 -43.06 2.01 19.94
N GLY A 206 -41.76 1.78 20.13
CA GLY A 206 -40.75 1.91 19.06
C GLY A 206 -40.48 3.36 18.62
N GLN A 207 -40.80 4.36 19.45
CA GLN A 207 -40.53 5.77 19.21
C GLN A 207 -39.80 6.41 20.39
N SER A 208 -38.81 7.25 20.10
CA SER A 208 -38.13 8.08 21.10
C SER A 208 -39.06 9.16 21.64
N ARG A 209 -38.99 9.39 22.95
CA ARG A 209 -39.75 10.40 23.69
C ARG A 209 -38.87 11.41 24.41
N GLY A 210 -37.55 11.25 24.35
CA GLY A 210 -36.59 12.12 25.00
C GLY A 210 -35.49 11.36 25.74
N VAL A 211 -34.94 11.97 26.79
CA VAL A 211 -33.85 11.40 27.60
C VAL A 211 -34.04 11.70 29.08
N VAL A 212 -33.47 10.84 29.93
CA VAL A 212 -33.33 11.09 31.38
C VAL A 212 -31.88 11.44 31.68
N LEU A 213 -31.68 12.52 32.42
CA LEU A 213 -30.35 12.93 32.89
C LEU A 213 -29.96 12.16 34.15
N GLU A 214 -28.66 12.14 34.48
CA GLU A 214 -28.14 11.46 35.68
C GLU A 214 -28.75 11.97 36.99
N ASP A 215 -29.19 13.24 37.04
CA ASP A 215 -29.87 13.83 38.20
C ASP A 215 -31.36 13.46 38.31
N GLY A 216 -31.86 12.64 37.37
CA GLY A 216 -33.25 12.21 37.28
C GLY A 216 -34.18 13.16 36.52
N THR A 217 -33.67 14.28 35.99
CA THR A 217 -34.45 15.21 35.16
C THR A 217 -34.80 14.55 33.82
N SER A 218 -36.08 14.59 33.44
CA SER A 218 -36.54 14.12 32.14
C SER A 218 -36.71 15.28 31.16
N LEU A 219 -36.10 15.17 29.99
CA LEU A 219 -36.29 16.08 28.86
C LEU A 219 -37.11 15.36 27.79
N THR A 220 -38.11 16.02 27.23
CA THR A 220 -39.05 15.40 26.26
C THR A 220 -38.89 15.97 24.87
N SER A 221 -38.77 15.10 23.87
CA SER A 221 -38.80 15.42 22.45
C SER A 221 -39.15 14.17 21.63
N GLY A 222 -39.82 14.35 20.50
CA GLY A 222 -39.99 13.29 19.51
C GLY A 222 -38.74 13.07 18.63
N GLN A 223 -37.75 13.95 18.73
CA GLN A 223 -36.48 13.93 18.00
C GLN A 223 -35.31 14.08 18.97
N VAL A 224 -34.46 13.05 19.06
CA VAL A 224 -33.25 13.00 19.90
C VAL A 224 -32.05 12.66 19.03
N LEU A 225 -31.04 13.53 19.02
CA LEU A 225 -29.79 13.33 18.30
C LEU A 225 -28.67 12.95 19.26
N LEU A 226 -28.11 11.76 19.08
CA LEU A 226 -26.96 11.26 19.82
C LEU A 226 -25.66 11.65 19.12
N ALA A 227 -24.98 12.66 19.68
CA ALA A 227 -23.69 13.19 19.22
C ALA A 227 -22.65 13.25 20.37
N GLY A 228 -22.78 12.34 21.35
CA GLY A 228 -22.00 12.28 22.58
C GLY A 228 -20.63 11.63 22.46
N GLY A 229 -20.10 11.51 21.23
CA GLY A 229 -18.88 10.73 20.96
C GLY A 229 -19.06 9.29 21.43
N VAL A 230 -18.03 8.73 22.08
CA VAL A 230 -18.06 7.35 22.61
C VAL A 230 -19.08 7.18 23.74
N GLY A 231 -19.39 8.26 24.48
CA GLY A 231 -20.42 8.26 25.52
C GLY A 231 -21.84 8.00 24.99
N THR A 232 -22.03 8.08 23.68
CA THR A 232 -23.28 7.66 23.01
C THR A 232 -23.62 6.20 23.32
N GLN A 233 -22.63 5.33 23.54
CA GLN A 233 -22.87 3.90 23.74
C GLN A 233 -23.73 3.62 24.98
N THR A 234 -23.57 4.38 26.05
CA THR A 234 -24.39 4.24 27.28
C THR A 234 -25.88 4.42 26.99
N LEU A 235 -26.22 5.31 26.05
CA LEU A 235 -27.61 5.59 25.68
C LEU A 235 -28.18 4.49 24.76
N VAL A 236 -27.37 3.95 23.86
CA VAL A 236 -27.74 2.78 23.05
C VAL A 236 -27.99 1.58 23.96
N ASP A 237 -27.08 1.32 24.91
CA ASP A 237 -27.18 0.22 25.89
C ASP A 237 -28.41 0.36 26.80
N SER A 238 -28.94 1.58 26.97
CA SER A 238 -30.15 1.84 27.79
C SER A 238 -31.46 1.42 27.12
N VAL A 239 -31.45 1.16 25.81
CA VAL A 239 -32.62 0.72 25.03
C VAL A 239 -32.48 -0.77 24.71
N PRO A 240 -33.29 -1.65 25.33
CA PRO A 240 -33.19 -3.09 25.12
C PRO A 240 -33.28 -3.50 23.64
N GLY A 241 -32.30 -4.27 23.16
CA GLY A 241 -32.25 -4.80 21.80
C GLY A 241 -31.84 -3.80 20.71
N LEU A 242 -31.72 -2.50 21.02
CA LEU A 242 -31.33 -1.49 20.01
C LEU A 242 -29.91 -1.72 19.50
N GLY A 243 -28.99 -2.11 20.40
CA GLY A 243 -27.58 -2.30 20.08
C GLY A 243 -27.24 -3.62 19.39
N ASP A 244 -28.21 -4.52 19.17
CA ASP A 244 -27.91 -5.89 18.70
C ASP A 244 -27.23 -5.91 17.33
N CYS A 245 -27.64 -5.00 16.44
CA CYS A 245 -27.12 -4.86 15.07
C CYS A 245 -26.58 -3.44 14.77
N ILE A 246 -26.33 -2.65 15.82
CA ILE A 246 -25.60 -1.38 15.72
C ILE A 246 -24.16 -1.66 16.19
N PRO A 247 -23.12 -1.42 15.37
CA PRO A 247 -21.75 -1.71 15.77
C PRO A 247 -21.38 -0.84 16.98
N ARG A 248 -21.05 -1.50 18.08
CA ARG A 248 -20.73 -0.85 19.36
C ARG A 248 -19.62 0.18 19.20
N LEU A 249 -19.73 1.31 19.91
CA LEU A 249 -18.66 2.28 20.02
C LEU A 249 -17.66 1.87 21.11
N VAL A 250 -16.37 1.91 20.74
CA VAL A 250 -15.21 1.79 21.62
C VAL A 250 -14.40 3.09 21.58
N ALA A 251 -13.50 3.26 22.54
CA ALA A 251 -12.71 4.48 22.67
C ALA A 251 -11.37 4.35 21.95
N GLY A 252 -11.12 5.20 20.95
CA GLY A 252 -9.77 5.50 20.49
C GLY A 252 -9.12 6.50 21.42
N TYR A 253 -8.48 6.00 22.48
CA TYR A 253 -7.74 6.81 23.43
C TYR A 253 -6.50 7.41 22.76
N GLY A 254 -6.35 8.74 22.84
CA GLY A 254 -5.18 9.44 22.36
C GLY A 254 -4.68 10.45 23.39
N VAL A 255 -3.36 10.53 23.52
CA VAL A 255 -2.68 11.57 24.28
C VAL A 255 -2.02 12.57 23.33
N SER A 256 -2.03 13.84 23.72
CA SER A 256 -1.29 14.92 23.05
C SER A 256 -0.68 15.89 24.05
N ALA A 257 0.29 16.68 23.60
CA ALA A 257 0.96 17.67 24.42
C ALA A 257 0.92 19.06 23.78
N VAL A 258 0.79 20.09 24.59
CA VAL A 258 1.01 21.48 24.16
C VAL A 258 2.38 21.91 24.67
N VAL A 259 3.30 22.20 23.76
CA VAL A 259 4.70 22.50 24.05
C VAL A 259 4.99 23.95 23.74
N THR A 260 5.58 24.67 24.69
CA THR A 260 6.17 25.99 24.45
C THR A 260 7.62 25.79 24.04
N THR A 261 7.95 26.16 22.81
CA THR A 261 9.28 25.96 22.24
C THR A 261 10.32 26.80 22.96
N GLN A 262 11.50 26.25 23.17
CA GLN A 262 12.59 26.92 23.89
C GLN A 262 13.03 28.22 23.21
N ASP A 263 13.00 28.27 21.88
CA ASP A 263 13.39 29.42 21.07
C ASP A 263 12.24 30.39 20.75
N GLY A 264 11.02 30.09 21.23
CA GLY A 264 9.82 30.91 20.98
C GLY A 264 9.31 30.87 19.54
N THR A 265 9.79 29.94 18.71
CA THR A 265 9.37 29.78 17.32
C THR A 265 8.30 28.69 17.15
N GLN A 266 7.60 28.69 16.01
CA GLN A 266 6.62 27.68 15.64
C GLN A 266 6.61 27.54 14.10
N PRO A 267 6.12 26.43 13.53
CA PRO A 267 5.96 26.32 12.08
C PRO A 267 4.78 27.18 11.59
N GLU A 268 4.76 27.52 10.30
CA GLU A 268 3.66 28.27 9.67
C GLU A 268 2.51 27.35 9.23
N SER A 269 2.84 26.16 8.73
CA SER A 269 1.90 25.12 8.36
C SER A 269 1.76 24.08 9.49
N VAL A 270 0.76 23.21 9.39
CA VAL A 270 0.83 21.91 10.06
C VAL A 270 2.05 21.17 9.52
N ILE A 271 2.82 20.49 10.36
CA ILE A 271 3.85 19.53 9.92
C ILE A 271 3.39 18.16 10.36
N ARG A 272 3.31 17.18 9.45
CA ARG A 272 2.87 15.83 9.79
C ARG A 272 3.60 14.76 9.01
N THR A 273 3.53 13.52 9.49
CA THR A 273 3.81 12.32 8.67
C THR A 273 2.49 11.78 8.09
N PRO A 274 2.56 10.85 7.12
CA PRO A 274 1.41 10.00 6.78
C PRO A 274 0.86 9.27 8.00
N ASN A 275 -0.40 8.81 7.90
CA ASN A 275 -0.98 7.93 8.89
C ASN A 275 -0.22 6.59 8.91
N ARG A 276 0.17 6.15 10.10
CA ARG A 276 0.94 4.91 10.32
C ARG A 276 0.80 4.46 11.77
N ALA A 277 1.31 3.27 12.09
CA ALA A 277 1.29 2.70 13.44
C ALA A 277 -0.07 2.81 14.15
N PHE A 278 -1.17 2.50 13.44
CA PHE A 278 -2.55 2.61 13.94
C PHE A 278 -2.97 4.02 14.45
N ALA A 279 -2.24 5.07 14.08
CA ALA A 279 -2.45 6.45 14.51
C ALA A 279 -2.53 7.44 13.33
N CYS A 280 -2.81 8.71 13.63
CA CYS A 280 -2.97 9.78 12.63
C CYS A 280 -1.63 10.36 12.12
N GLY A 281 -0.55 9.59 12.24
CA GLY A 281 0.81 10.07 12.07
C GLY A 281 1.23 11.07 13.16
N LEU A 282 2.53 11.31 13.25
CA LEU A 282 3.07 12.37 14.09
C LEU A 282 2.71 13.71 13.45
N HIS A 283 2.14 14.65 14.22
CA HIS A 283 1.82 15.98 13.74
C HIS A 283 2.10 17.08 14.76
N ILE A 284 2.58 18.21 14.24
CA ILE A 284 2.86 19.45 14.94
C ILE A 284 1.93 20.52 14.39
N VAL A 285 1.06 21.05 15.24
CA VAL A 285 0.10 22.09 14.87
C VAL A 285 0.47 23.38 15.61
N PRO A 286 0.78 24.49 14.92
CA PRO A 286 1.06 25.77 15.57
C PRO A 286 -0.13 26.25 16.42
N ARG A 287 0.16 26.91 17.56
CA ARG A 287 -0.85 27.44 18.53
C ARG A 287 -0.61 28.92 18.90
N GLY A 288 0.29 29.59 18.19
CA GLY A 288 0.64 30.99 18.42
C GLY A 288 1.61 31.17 19.60
N ALA A 289 2.40 32.25 19.52
CA ALA A 289 3.35 32.66 20.55
C ALA A 289 4.38 31.58 20.91
N GLY A 290 4.93 30.89 19.90
CA GLY A 290 5.94 29.85 20.09
C GLY A 290 5.40 28.57 20.72
N ARG A 291 4.08 28.36 20.70
CA ARG A 291 3.47 27.13 21.18
C ARG A 291 3.07 26.24 20.03
N VAL A 292 3.27 24.94 20.21
CA VAL A 292 2.84 23.90 19.28
C VAL A 292 2.05 22.83 20.01
N TYR A 293 1.03 22.32 19.35
CA TYR A 293 0.37 21.08 19.72
C TYR A 293 1.13 19.93 19.06
N VAL A 294 1.49 18.93 19.84
CA VAL A 294 2.16 17.71 19.43
C VAL A 294 1.17 16.57 19.61
N GLY A 295 0.82 15.89 18.53
CA GLY A 295 -0.15 14.80 18.59
C GLY A 295 0.04 13.76 17.51
N ALA A 296 -0.72 12.67 17.54
CA ALA A 296 -1.35 12.15 18.75
C ALA A 296 -1.34 10.63 18.67
N THR A 297 -1.22 9.98 19.83
CA THR A 297 -1.32 8.53 19.91
C THR A 297 -2.75 8.06 19.61
N ASN A 298 -2.89 6.76 19.42
CA ASN A 298 -4.17 6.11 19.31
C ASN A 298 -4.08 4.67 19.83
N ILE A 299 -4.81 4.37 20.90
CA ILE A 299 -4.93 3.05 21.50
C ILE A 299 -6.42 2.76 21.66
N ILE A 300 -6.89 1.65 21.11
CA ILE A 300 -8.29 1.27 21.22
C ILE A 300 -8.52 0.61 22.58
N THR A 301 -9.43 1.17 23.38
CA THR A 301 -9.79 0.66 24.70
C THR A 301 -11.30 0.39 24.80
N PRO A 302 -11.73 -0.60 25.61
CA PRO A 302 -13.15 -0.89 25.79
C PRO A 302 -13.96 0.26 26.41
N GLN A 303 -13.28 1.12 27.19
CA GLN A 303 -13.87 2.24 27.92
C GLN A 303 -13.06 3.52 27.72
N PRO A 304 -13.69 4.70 27.81
CA PRO A 304 -13.00 5.98 27.76
C PRO A 304 -11.97 6.10 28.90
N MET A 305 -10.81 6.65 28.59
CA MET A 305 -9.73 6.91 29.53
C MET A 305 -9.74 8.39 29.93
N ALA A 306 -9.55 8.67 31.22
CA ALA A 306 -9.50 10.04 31.74
C ALA A 306 -8.06 10.59 31.84
N ASP A 307 -7.10 9.71 32.14
CA ASP A 307 -5.74 10.09 32.48
C ASP A 307 -4.72 9.71 31.38
N PRO A 308 -3.64 10.51 31.21
CA PRO A 308 -2.56 10.17 30.31
C PRO A 308 -1.74 8.98 30.85
N VAL A 309 -1.44 7.99 30.00
CA VAL A 309 -0.53 6.90 30.31
C VAL A 309 0.90 7.38 30.03
N MET A 310 1.79 7.15 31.00
CA MET A 310 3.17 7.64 30.95
C MET A 310 3.93 7.15 29.72
N GLY A 311 3.75 5.87 29.36
CA GLY A 311 4.41 5.27 28.19
C GLY A 311 3.99 5.91 26.88
N ASP A 312 2.70 6.18 26.70
CA ASP A 312 2.17 6.78 25.47
C ASP A 312 2.63 8.24 25.30
N LEU A 313 2.71 8.99 26.41
CA LEU A 313 3.25 10.34 26.40
C LEU A 313 4.75 10.35 26.07
N LEU A 314 5.52 9.44 26.67
CA LEU A 314 6.95 9.31 26.38
C LEU A 314 7.18 8.99 24.90
N PHE A 315 6.45 7.99 24.38
CA PHE A 315 6.49 7.60 22.98
C PHE A 315 6.22 8.79 22.05
N LEU A 316 5.15 9.55 22.30
CA LEU A 316 4.80 10.72 21.48
C LEU A 316 5.89 11.79 21.50
N LEU A 317 6.41 12.12 22.69
CA LEU A 317 7.42 13.17 22.84
C LEU A 317 8.76 12.76 22.21
N GLU A 318 9.19 11.50 22.37
CA GLU A 318 10.36 10.94 21.70
C GLU A 318 10.23 11.02 20.18
N CYS A 319 9.08 10.61 19.64
CA CYS A 319 8.78 10.76 18.22
C CYS A 319 8.87 12.23 17.78
N ALA A 320 8.24 13.14 18.51
CA ALA A 320 8.22 14.56 18.16
C ALA A 320 9.61 15.19 18.06
N HIS A 321 10.43 15.09 19.11
CA HIS A 321 11.72 15.78 19.11
C HIS A 321 12.72 15.16 18.12
N ARG A 322 12.62 13.86 17.86
CA ARG A 322 13.53 13.20 16.92
C ARG A 322 13.15 13.41 15.48
N GLN A 323 11.87 13.26 15.17
CA GLN A 323 11.41 13.19 13.78
C GLN A 323 11.07 14.56 13.21
N THR A 324 10.93 15.59 14.04
CA THR A 324 10.60 16.96 13.58
C THR A 324 11.65 17.99 14.00
N ARG A 325 11.91 18.13 15.30
CA ARG A 325 12.76 19.20 15.81
C ARG A 325 13.46 18.84 17.11
N ARG A 326 14.80 18.71 17.07
CA ARG A 326 15.63 18.26 18.20
C ARG A 326 15.48 19.14 19.44
N ASN A 327 15.33 20.45 19.30
CA ASN A 327 15.22 21.36 20.44
C ASN A 327 13.87 21.28 21.19
N LEU A 328 12.87 20.53 20.67
CA LEU A 328 11.69 20.16 21.46
C LEU A 328 12.09 19.38 22.72
N TRP A 329 13.23 18.68 22.70
CA TRP A 329 13.81 18.01 23.87
C TRP A 329 13.99 18.93 25.08
N SER A 330 14.28 20.21 24.86
CA SER A 330 14.51 21.21 25.92
C SER A 330 13.34 22.20 26.07
N SER A 331 12.21 21.93 25.42
CA SER A 331 11.03 22.78 25.42
C SER A 331 10.08 22.41 26.58
N ALA A 332 9.25 23.36 27.02
CA ALA A 332 8.37 23.15 28.18
C ALA A 332 7.03 22.54 27.77
N VAL A 333 6.64 21.42 28.38
CA VAL A 333 5.29 20.87 28.25
C VAL A 333 4.34 21.72 29.10
N SER A 334 3.52 22.53 28.42
CA SER A 334 2.58 23.48 29.04
C SER A 334 1.19 22.89 29.28
N GLY A 335 0.87 21.76 28.63
CA GLY A 335 -0.39 21.05 28.80
C GLY A 335 -0.33 19.65 28.21
N ILE A 336 -1.17 18.76 28.75
CA ILE A 336 -1.37 17.40 28.25
C ILE A 336 -2.88 17.24 28.06
N ASN A 337 -3.29 16.72 26.90
CA ASN A 337 -4.68 16.45 26.61
C ASN A 337 -4.90 14.94 26.47
N VAL A 338 -6.07 14.49 26.94
CA VAL A 338 -6.58 13.14 26.75
C VAL A 338 -7.87 13.25 25.95
N GLY A 339 -7.98 12.49 24.86
CA GLY A 339 -9.17 12.44 24.03
C GLY A 339 -9.60 11.01 23.76
N ASN A 340 -10.91 10.79 23.73
CA ASN A 340 -11.51 9.48 23.42
C ASN A 340 -12.34 9.58 22.14
N ARG A 341 -11.75 9.15 21.02
CA ARG A 341 -12.39 9.16 19.70
C ARG A 341 -13.44 8.04 19.63
N PRO A 342 -14.65 8.29 19.11
CA PRO A 342 -15.65 7.24 18.93
C PRO A 342 -15.31 6.36 17.72
N ILE A 343 -14.99 5.09 17.96
CA ILE A 343 -14.73 4.09 16.91
C ILE A 343 -15.85 3.04 16.99
N SER A 344 -16.58 2.79 15.91
CA SER A 344 -17.51 1.66 15.87
C SER A 344 -16.75 0.35 15.64
N LEU A 345 -17.33 -0.80 16.03
CA LEU A 345 -16.69 -2.11 15.83
C LEU A 345 -16.46 -2.52 14.36
N ASP A 346 -17.03 -1.81 13.40
CA ASP A 346 -16.73 -1.97 11.97
C ASP A 346 -15.81 -0.86 11.42
N GLY A 347 -15.44 0.13 12.24
CA GLY A 347 -14.51 1.21 11.90
C GLY A 347 -15.11 2.36 11.10
N PHE A 348 -16.42 2.39 10.87
CA PHE A 348 -17.11 3.41 10.06
C PHE A 348 -18.14 4.24 10.82
N PRO A 349 -18.42 5.48 10.38
CA PRO A 349 -19.39 6.36 11.03
C PRO A 349 -20.78 5.72 11.26
N LEU A 350 -21.45 6.17 12.32
CA LEU A 350 -22.85 5.88 12.63
C LEU A 350 -23.65 7.14 12.36
N LEU A 351 -24.24 7.21 11.15
CA LEU A 351 -24.92 8.40 10.64
C LEU A 351 -26.34 8.04 10.18
N GLY A 352 -27.35 8.45 10.93
CA GLY A 352 -28.75 8.32 10.52
C GLY A 352 -29.71 8.06 11.66
N GLU A 353 -30.97 7.78 11.30
CA GLU A 353 -32.00 7.36 12.26
C GLU A 353 -31.77 5.90 12.67
N THR A 354 -32.01 5.57 13.93
CA THR A 354 -31.95 4.20 14.45
C THR A 354 -33.30 3.49 14.25
N PRO A 355 -33.39 2.17 14.50
CA PRO A 355 -34.68 1.46 14.51
C PRO A 355 -35.70 2.03 15.50
N LEU A 356 -35.26 2.74 16.54
CA LEU A 356 -36.14 3.52 17.41
C LEU A 356 -36.43 4.87 16.73
N ARG A 357 -37.65 5.02 16.19
CA ARG A 357 -38.04 6.21 15.43
C ARG A 357 -37.85 7.50 16.24
N GLY A 358 -37.29 8.53 15.63
CA GLY A 358 -36.95 9.80 16.27
C GLY A 358 -35.66 9.77 17.07
N LEU A 359 -34.95 8.64 17.18
CA LEU A 359 -33.61 8.58 17.75
C LEU A 359 -32.59 8.52 16.62
N TRP A 360 -31.68 9.48 16.58
CA TRP A 360 -30.67 9.66 15.54
C TRP A 360 -29.26 9.50 16.11
N MET A 361 -28.32 9.04 15.31
CA MET A 361 -26.91 8.97 15.64
C MET A 361 -26.09 9.80 14.66
N MET A 362 -25.21 10.64 15.21
CA MET A 362 -24.18 11.39 14.48
C MET A 362 -22.87 11.26 15.26
N THR A 363 -22.26 10.07 15.17
CA THR A 363 -21.08 9.67 15.95
C THR A 363 -20.27 8.59 15.20
N GLY A 364 -19.29 7.95 15.84
CA GLY A 364 -18.46 6.91 15.22
C GLY A 364 -17.50 7.43 14.14
N THR A 365 -17.33 8.75 14.04
CA THR A 365 -16.52 9.42 13.01
C THR A 365 -15.01 9.33 13.26
N TYR A 366 -14.59 8.60 14.28
CA TYR A 366 -13.18 8.37 14.63
C TYR A 366 -12.34 9.66 14.69
N ARG A 367 -11.55 9.94 13.64
CA ARG A 367 -10.63 11.09 13.56
C ARG A 367 -11.25 12.33 12.90
N ASP A 368 -12.32 12.18 12.13
CA ASP A 368 -12.84 13.24 11.25
C ASP A 368 -14.00 14.03 11.86
N GLY A 369 -14.45 13.67 13.07
CA GLY A 369 -15.68 14.22 13.65
C GLY A 369 -15.69 15.75 13.79
N LEU A 370 -14.54 16.38 14.06
CA LEU A 370 -14.46 17.84 14.06
C LEU A 370 -14.57 18.37 12.63
N PHE A 371 -13.79 17.81 11.70
CA PHE A 371 -13.72 18.22 10.30
C PHE A 371 -15.07 18.10 9.57
N LEU A 372 -15.81 17.01 9.80
CA LEU A 372 -17.12 16.75 9.21
C LEU A 372 -18.27 17.57 9.85
N SER A 373 -18.03 18.25 10.97
CA SER A 373 -19.10 18.86 11.76
C SER A 373 -19.97 19.89 11.04
N PRO A 374 -19.46 20.77 10.15
CA PRO A 374 -20.32 21.70 9.43
C PRO A 374 -21.26 20.98 8.45
N LEU A 375 -20.73 20.00 7.72
CA LEU A 375 -21.47 19.23 6.72
C LEU A 375 -22.59 18.42 7.37
N LEU A 376 -22.23 17.62 8.39
CA LEU A 376 -23.19 16.76 9.07
C LEU A 376 -24.25 17.56 9.84
N ALA A 377 -23.89 18.71 10.42
CA ALA A 377 -24.86 19.59 11.06
C ALA A 377 -25.95 20.06 10.10
N LYS A 378 -25.56 20.52 8.89
CA LYS A 378 -26.51 20.95 7.85
C LYS A 378 -27.42 19.81 7.40
N GLU A 379 -26.86 18.63 7.15
CA GLU A 379 -27.60 17.45 6.69
C GLU A 379 -28.58 16.94 7.73
N PHE A 380 -28.14 16.75 8.98
CA PHE A 380 -29.02 16.25 10.04
C PHE A 380 -30.11 17.25 10.39
N ALA A 381 -29.80 18.55 10.40
CA ALA A 381 -30.82 19.57 10.61
C ALA A 381 -31.88 19.58 9.49
N ALA A 382 -31.49 19.28 8.24
CA ALA A 382 -32.45 19.11 7.14
C ALA A 382 -33.35 17.87 7.38
N ARG A 383 -32.75 16.69 7.60
CA ARG A 383 -33.48 15.43 7.80
C ARG A 383 -34.46 15.48 8.96
N MET A 384 -34.00 15.96 10.12
CA MET A 384 -34.80 15.97 11.35
C MET A 384 -35.98 16.97 11.30
N LEU A 385 -35.88 18.01 10.48
CA LEU A 385 -36.92 19.03 10.30
C LEU A 385 -37.75 18.82 9.02
N GLY A 386 -37.60 17.67 8.35
CA GLY A 386 -38.39 17.30 7.17
C GLY A 386 -38.00 18.03 5.88
N GLY A 387 -36.78 18.54 5.80
CA GLY A 387 -36.19 19.03 4.56
C GLY A 387 -35.63 17.91 3.68
N GLU A 388 -35.33 18.22 2.42
CA GLU A 388 -34.74 17.27 1.47
C GLU A 388 -33.27 16.98 1.84
N PRO A 389 -32.86 15.71 1.97
CA PRO A 389 -31.47 15.33 2.24
C PRO A 389 -30.59 15.54 1.00
N GLU A 390 -29.33 15.94 1.20
CA GLU A 390 -28.36 16.15 0.11
C GLU A 390 -27.25 15.09 0.06
N LEU A 391 -27.12 14.30 1.11
CA LEU A 391 -26.09 13.25 1.23
C LEU A 391 -26.72 11.87 1.12
N ASP A 392 -26.00 10.94 0.50
CA ASP A 392 -26.29 9.52 0.69
C ASP A 392 -25.55 9.06 1.96
N LEU A 393 -26.33 8.79 3.01
CA LEU A 393 -25.83 8.28 4.29
C LEU A 393 -26.28 6.85 4.53
N GLU A 394 -26.99 6.21 3.59
CA GLU A 394 -27.48 4.84 3.75
C GLU A 394 -26.35 3.84 4.07
N PRO A 395 -25.15 3.92 3.42
CA PRO A 395 -24.04 3.02 3.77
C PRO A 395 -23.60 3.11 5.24
N PHE A 396 -23.86 4.25 5.90
CA PHE A 396 -23.47 4.52 7.29
C PHE A 396 -24.65 4.50 8.27
N ALA A 397 -25.79 3.95 7.85
CA ALA A 397 -26.95 3.78 8.71
C ALA A 397 -26.56 3.05 10.03
N PRO A 398 -27.11 3.44 11.19
CA PRO A 398 -26.70 2.86 12.46
C PRO A 398 -26.89 1.35 12.56
N GLU A 399 -28.04 0.84 12.11
CA GLU A 399 -28.31 -0.61 12.09
C GLU A 399 -27.92 -1.19 10.74
N ARG A 400 -26.89 -2.03 10.71
CA ARG A 400 -26.31 -2.58 9.47
C ARG A 400 -25.49 -3.83 9.72
N ALA A 401 -25.25 -4.58 8.63
CA ALA A 401 -24.22 -5.61 8.61
C ALA A 401 -22.81 -4.99 8.72
N PRO A 402 -21.80 -5.74 9.20
CA PRO A 402 -20.43 -5.25 9.25
C PRO A 402 -19.96 -4.81 7.87
N LEU A 403 -19.46 -3.59 7.77
CA LEU A 403 -18.96 -3.06 6.50
C LEU A 403 -17.56 -3.63 6.21
N GLY A 404 -17.49 -4.51 5.21
CA GLY A 404 -16.24 -5.05 4.68
C GLY A 404 -15.85 -4.34 3.38
N GLY A 405 -14.59 -3.95 3.22
CA GLY A 405 -14.11 -3.32 1.97
C GLY A 405 -12.68 -3.70 1.59
N MET A 406 -12.10 -4.66 2.31
CA MET A 406 -10.80 -5.25 2.05
C MET A 406 -10.92 -6.76 2.18
N SER A 407 -10.10 -7.52 1.47
CA SER A 407 -9.99 -8.96 1.69
C SER A 407 -9.43 -9.22 3.10
N ARG A 408 -9.74 -10.40 3.67
CA ARG A 408 -9.16 -10.82 4.97
C ARG A 408 -7.62 -10.75 4.91
N GLU A 409 -7.04 -11.14 3.79
CA GLU A 409 -5.58 -11.12 3.63
C GLU A 409 -5.03 -9.69 3.61
N ALA A 410 -5.66 -8.75 2.91
CA ALA A 410 -5.26 -7.35 2.92
C ALA A 410 -5.34 -6.74 4.33
N VAL A 411 -6.36 -7.10 5.12
CA VAL A 411 -6.46 -6.69 6.53
C VAL A 411 -5.28 -7.25 7.35
N LEU A 412 -4.93 -8.52 7.16
CA LEU A 412 -3.82 -9.17 7.86
C LEU A 412 -2.48 -8.50 7.54
N ASP A 413 -2.20 -8.27 6.26
CA ASP A 413 -0.98 -7.59 5.79
C ASP A 413 -0.88 -6.20 6.40
N THR A 414 -1.95 -5.41 6.30
CA THR A 414 -2.02 -4.06 6.86
C THR A 414 -1.82 -4.07 8.39
N THR A 415 -2.34 -5.07 9.09
CA THR A 415 -2.20 -5.21 10.54
C THR A 415 -0.75 -5.48 10.94
N VAL A 416 -0.07 -6.39 10.21
CA VAL A 416 1.35 -6.71 10.46
C VAL A 416 2.22 -5.48 10.20
N GLU A 417 2.01 -4.82 9.06
CA GLU A 417 2.76 -3.63 8.66
C GLU A 417 2.62 -2.48 9.67
N HIS A 418 1.41 -2.18 10.15
CA HIS A 418 1.23 -1.18 11.22
C HIS A 418 1.86 -1.61 12.55
N THR A 419 1.86 -2.91 12.86
CA THR A 419 2.53 -3.43 14.06
C THR A 419 4.04 -3.22 13.98
N LEU A 420 4.66 -3.49 12.83
CA LEU A 420 6.08 -3.22 12.60
C LEU A 420 6.38 -1.72 12.59
N ALA A 421 5.54 -0.91 11.96
CA ALA A 421 5.67 0.56 11.98
C ALA A 421 5.72 1.10 13.41
N THR A 422 4.89 0.54 14.31
CA THR A 422 4.92 0.89 15.75
C THR A 422 6.29 0.59 16.37
N GLY A 423 6.86 -0.58 16.06
CA GLY A 423 8.20 -0.96 16.52
C GLY A 423 9.32 -0.03 16.01
N TYR A 424 9.27 0.37 14.74
CA TYR A 424 10.24 1.31 14.17
C TYR A 424 10.12 2.72 14.76
N GLU A 425 8.90 3.19 15.03
CA GLU A 425 8.70 4.45 15.77
C GLU A 425 9.23 4.38 17.19
N GLN A 426 9.21 3.20 17.81
CA GLN A 426 9.87 2.91 19.11
C GLN A 426 11.38 2.60 18.98
N HIS A 427 11.99 2.89 17.83
CA HIS A 427 13.43 2.74 17.60
C HIS A 427 13.97 1.32 17.76
N TRP A 428 13.20 0.34 17.29
CA TRP A 428 13.74 -1.00 17.12
C TRP A 428 15.04 -0.98 16.31
N ASN A 429 16.09 -1.56 16.90
CA ASN A 429 17.35 -1.82 16.22
C ASN A 429 17.36 -3.30 15.79
N VAL A 430 16.70 -3.56 14.66
CA VAL A 430 16.56 -4.90 14.10
C VAL A 430 17.82 -5.26 13.28
N PRO A 431 18.51 -6.37 13.58
CA PRO A 431 19.64 -6.82 12.76
C PRO A 431 19.23 -7.03 11.30
N THR A 432 20.13 -6.77 10.35
CA THR A 432 19.85 -7.01 8.93
C THR A 432 19.42 -8.45 8.67
N GLY A 433 18.30 -8.61 7.95
CA GLY A 433 17.70 -9.91 7.63
C GLY A 433 16.73 -10.44 8.69
N TRP A 434 16.62 -9.78 9.86
CA TRP A 434 15.64 -10.16 10.88
C TRP A 434 14.23 -9.61 10.61
N GLN A 435 14.13 -8.58 9.75
CA GLN A 435 12.87 -7.98 9.35
C GLN A 435 11.92 -9.03 8.74
N GLU A 436 12.42 -9.82 7.80
CA GLU A 436 11.66 -10.88 7.11
C GLU A 436 11.12 -11.94 8.09
N PHE A 437 11.86 -12.25 9.16
CA PHE A 437 11.41 -13.20 10.17
C PHE A 437 10.27 -12.65 11.02
N PHE A 438 10.19 -11.33 11.24
CA PHE A 438 9.06 -10.74 11.94
C PHE A 438 7.78 -10.81 11.12
N ASP A 439 7.84 -10.51 9.82
CA ASP A 439 6.68 -10.63 8.93
C ASP A 439 6.19 -12.07 8.82
N VAL A 440 7.10 -13.00 8.53
CA VAL A 440 6.81 -14.45 8.46
C VAL A 440 6.31 -14.97 9.80
N GLY A 441 6.74 -14.39 10.92
CA GLY A 441 6.31 -14.78 12.26
C GLY A 441 4.94 -14.21 12.65
N LEU A 442 4.65 -12.95 12.33
CA LEU A 442 3.45 -12.24 12.78
C LEU A 442 2.23 -12.58 11.94
N LYS A 443 2.35 -12.69 10.61
CA LYS A 443 1.22 -12.94 9.71
C LYS A 443 0.45 -14.22 10.06
N PRO A 444 1.09 -15.39 10.29
CA PRO A 444 0.38 -16.61 10.70
C PRO A 444 -0.36 -16.45 12.03
N ILE A 445 0.17 -15.66 12.97
CA ILE A 445 -0.47 -15.47 14.26
C ILE A 445 -1.74 -14.62 14.12
N TYR A 446 -1.69 -13.54 13.32
CA TYR A 446 -2.89 -12.75 13.03
C TYR A 446 -3.89 -13.52 12.17
N ALA A 447 -3.43 -14.38 11.25
CA ALA A 447 -4.30 -15.23 10.45
C ALA A 447 -5.09 -16.22 11.33
N GLN A 448 -4.38 -16.91 12.23
CA GLN A 448 -5.03 -17.79 13.22
C GLN A 448 -5.99 -17.00 14.10
N TRP A 449 -5.58 -15.83 14.58
CA TRP A 449 -6.43 -14.98 15.43
C TRP A 449 -7.69 -14.51 14.72
N ALA A 450 -7.60 -14.09 13.45
CA ALA A 450 -8.77 -13.69 12.66
C ALA A 450 -9.77 -14.85 12.50
N GLU A 451 -9.27 -16.07 12.25
CA GLU A 451 -10.11 -17.27 12.14
C GLU A 451 -10.77 -17.64 13.49
N GLU A 452 -10.05 -17.51 14.60
CA GLU A 452 -10.59 -17.72 15.96
C GLU A 452 -11.61 -16.65 16.38
N LEU A 453 -11.51 -15.45 15.79
CA LEU A 453 -12.43 -14.36 16.02
C LEU A 453 -13.75 -14.61 15.29
N ASP A 454 -13.72 -14.80 13.96
CA ASP A 454 -14.85 -15.24 13.16
C ASP A 454 -14.39 -15.76 11.78
N PRO A 455 -14.91 -16.90 11.28
CA PRO A 455 -14.49 -17.48 10.00
C PRO A 455 -15.02 -16.70 8.78
N ASP A 456 -16.08 -15.91 8.91
CA ASP A 456 -16.75 -15.22 7.80
C ASP A 456 -16.51 -13.69 7.82
N PHE A 457 -16.31 -13.07 8.99
CA PHE A 457 -16.03 -11.65 9.15
C PHE A 457 -14.59 -11.36 9.55
N THR A 458 -14.10 -10.15 9.29
CA THR A 458 -12.80 -9.67 9.78
C THR A 458 -12.91 -8.17 10.06
N PRO A 459 -12.59 -7.71 11.29
CA PRO A 459 -12.65 -6.29 11.63
C PRO A 459 -11.54 -5.51 10.93
N GLN A 460 -11.59 -4.18 10.98
CA GLN A 460 -10.50 -3.31 10.48
C GLN A 460 -9.16 -3.61 11.18
N PRO A 461 -8.01 -3.29 10.55
CA PRO A 461 -6.68 -3.65 11.06
C PRO A 461 -6.40 -3.24 12.52
N ASP A 462 -6.80 -2.03 12.91
CA ASP A 462 -6.62 -1.52 14.27
C ASP A 462 -7.49 -2.26 15.29
N LEU A 463 -8.73 -2.59 14.94
CA LEU A 463 -9.64 -3.41 15.76
C LEU A 463 -9.20 -4.87 15.84
N LEU A 464 -8.63 -5.45 14.77
CA LEU A 464 -8.05 -6.80 14.79
C LEU A 464 -6.88 -6.87 15.77
N ALA A 465 -5.98 -5.88 15.71
CA ALA A 465 -4.86 -5.75 16.65
C ALA A 465 -5.36 -5.53 18.08
N ALA A 466 -6.32 -4.63 18.29
CA ALA A 466 -6.86 -4.32 19.61
C ALA A 466 -7.59 -5.52 20.24
N ALA A 467 -8.42 -6.25 19.49
CA ALA A 467 -9.17 -7.40 19.99
C ALA A 467 -8.25 -8.52 20.53
N ARG A 468 -7.03 -8.62 20.00
CA ARG A 468 -6.02 -9.57 20.49
C ARG A 468 -5.50 -9.21 21.88
N MET A 469 -5.45 -7.93 22.20
CA MET A 469 -4.96 -7.39 23.47
C MET A 469 -6.09 -7.17 24.48
N GLU A 470 -7.31 -6.94 24.00
CA GLU A 470 -8.50 -6.60 24.79
C GLU A 470 -9.62 -7.65 24.61
N PRO A 471 -9.71 -8.65 25.50
CA PRO A 471 -10.69 -9.75 25.38
C PRO A 471 -12.15 -9.29 25.31
N GLN A 472 -12.47 -8.14 25.89
CA GLN A 472 -13.82 -7.57 25.87
C GLN A 472 -14.21 -7.11 24.45
N ILE A 473 -13.28 -6.53 23.69
CA ILE A 473 -13.52 -6.14 22.30
C ILE A 473 -13.75 -7.39 21.45
N ALA A 474 -12.95 -8.44 21.63
CA ALA A 474 -13.15 -9.72 20.93
C ALA A 474 -14.53 -10.33 21.22
N LEU A 475 -14.99 -10.27 22.47
CA LEU A 475 -16.34 -10.74 22.84
C LEU A 475 -17.43 -9.92 22.13
N TRP A 476 -17.33 -8.59 22.11
CA TRP A 476 -18.32 -7.76 21.44
C TRP A 476 -18.35 -7.95 19.94
N LEU A 477 -17.19 -8.14 19.29
CA LEU A 477 -17.11 -8.48 17.86
C LEU A 477 -17.84 -9.79 17.57
N LYS A 478 -17.58 -10.85 18.35
CA LYS A 478 -18.25 -12.15 18.21
C LYS A 478 -19.77 -12.01 18.32
N THR A 479 -20.25 -11.35 19.37
CA THR A 479 -21.69 -11.12 19.56
C THR A 479 -22.30 -10.30 18.43
N TYR A 480 -21.62 -9.24 17.99
CA TYR A 480 -22.09 -8.40 16.88
C TYR A 480 -22.18 -9.20 15.57
N TYR A 481 -21.19 -10.03 15.27
CA TYR A 481 -21.18 -10.90 14.09
C TYR A 481 -22.26 -11.98 14.14
N ASP A 482 -22.49 -12.62 15.28
CA ASP A 482 -23.55 -13.60 15.46
C ASP A 482 -24.94 -12.97 15.25
N ASN A 483 -25.18 -11.79 15.83
CA ASN A 483 -26.42 -11.04 15.65
C ASN A 483 -26.63 -10.62 14.19
N CYS A 484 -25.58 -10.09 13.55
CA CYS A 484 -25.64 -9.69 12.15
C CYS A 484 -25.88 -10.89 11.23
N ARG A 485 -25.27 -12.03 11.53
CA ARG A 485 -25.50 -13.27 10.78
C ARG A 485 -26.94 -13.76 10.91
N ALA A 486 -27.53 -13.64 12.10
CA ALA A 486 -28.93 -13.97 12.33
C ALA A 486 -29.90 -13.03 11.61
N ARG A 487 -29.56 -11.74 11.51
CA ARG A 487 -30.42 -10.71 10.91
C ARG A 487 -30.26 -10.54 9.40
N PHE A 488 -29.02 -10.43 8.93
CA PHE A 488 -28.66 -10.10 7.55
C PHE A 488 -28.16 -11.31 6.75
N GLY A 489 -27.92 -12.45 7.41
CA GLY A 489 -27.34 -13.63 6.79
C GLY A 489 -25.81 -13.64 6.81
N LYS A 490 -25.20 -14.64 6.18
CA LYS A 490 -23.75 -14.69 6.00
C LYS A 490 -23.27 -13.54 5.11
N PRO A 491 -22.06 -13.00 5.33
CA PRO A 491 -21.50 -12.03 4.42
C PRO A 491 -21.34 -12.64 3.02
N GLY A 492 -21.36 -11.79 2.00
CA GLY A 492 -20.93 -12.17 0.67
C GLY A 492 -19.46 -12.61 0.68
N PRO A 493 -18.99 -13.31 -0.37
CA PRO A 493 -17.57 -13.63 -0.48
C PRO A 493 -16.74 -12.33 -0.38
N PRO A 494 -15.56 -12.37 0.26
CA PRO A 494 -14.69 -11.20 0.35
C PRO A 494 -14.36 -10.67 -1.04
N ALA A 495 -14.07 -9.36 -1.14
CA ALA A 495 -13.57 -8.77 -2.38
C ALA A 495 -12.35 -9.58 -2.86
N ALA A 496 -12.34 -9.93 -4.15
CA ALA A 496 -11.19 -10.60 -4.75
C ALA A 496 -9.99 -9.65 -4.73
N ASP A 497 -8.82 -10.20 -4.39
CA ASP A 497 -7.57 -9.44 -4.46
C ASP A 497 -7.32 -8.96 -5.90
N SER A 498 -6.74 -7.78 -6.03
CA SER A 498 -6.35 -7.23 -7.32
C SER A 498 -5.15 -7.99 -7.90
N VAL A 499 -4.92 -7.87 -9.21
CA VAL A 499 -3.69 -8.38 -9.83
C VAL A 499 -2.46 -7.75 -9.17
N GLY A 500 -2.52 -6.47 -8.83
CA GLY A 500 -1.49 -5.75 -8.09
C GLY A 500 -1.16 -6.40 -6.73
N ASP A 501 -2.18 -6.78 -5.98
CA ASP A 501 -2.01 -7.49 -4.70
C ASP A 501 -1.32 -8.83 -4.87
N HIS A 502 -1.71 -9.59 -5.89
CA HIS A 502 -1.07 -10.87 -6.23
C HIS A 502 0.39 -10.69 -6.64
N VAL A 503 0.69 -9.71 -7.50
CA VAL A 503 2.05 -9.40 -7.97
C VAL A 503 2.95 -8.93 -6.82
N ARG A 504 2.45 -8.05 -5.95
CA ARG A 504 3.19 -7.56 -4.77
C ARG A 504 3.61 -8.72 -3.87
N ARG A 505 2.65 -9.57 -3.47
CA ARG A 505 2.92 -10.74 -2.61
C ARG A 505 3.82 -11.77 -3.27
N ALA A 506 3.66 -12.00 -4.58
CA ALA A 506 4.56 -12.88 -5.31
C ALA A 506 5.98 -12.32 -5.32
N ALA A 507 6.16 -11.01 -5.53
CA ALA A 507 7.48 -10.38 -5.47
C ALA A 507 8.13 -10.52 -4.08
N GLU A 508 7.37 -10.40 -3.00
CA GLU A 508 7.86 -10.63 -1.63
C GLU A 508 8.36 -12.08 -1.46
N LEU A 509 7.56 -13.08 -1.86
CA LEU A 509 7.95 -14.49 -1.79
C LEU A 509 9.18 -14.80 -2.66
N LEU A 510 9.23 -14.25 -3.86
CA LEU A 510 10.37 -14.42 -4.77
C LEU A 510 11.64 -13.75 -4.21
N THR A 511 11.51 -12.61 -3.54
CA THR A 511 12.61 -11.97 -2.81
C THR A 511 13.13 -12.85 -1.68
N ALA A 512 12.23 -13.39 -0.84
CA ALA A 512 12.58 -14.29 0.25
C ALA A 512 13.29 -15.58 -0.23
N THR A 513 13.00 -16.01 -1.46
CA THR A 513 13.65 -17.15 -2.12
C THR A 513 14.85 -16.76 -3.00
N ARG A 514 15.33 -15.51 -2.86
CA ARG A 514 16.53 -14.93 -3.48
C ARG A 514 16.48 -14.81 -5.00
N VAL A 515 15.29 -14.78 -5.59
CA VAL A 515 15.14 -14.46 -7.02
C VAL A 515 15.63 -13.03 -7.26
N THR A 516 16.41 -12.83 -8.32
CA THR A 516 17.09 -11.56 -8.59
C THR A 516 16.20 -10.47 -9.18
N THR A 517 15.09 -10.87 -9.81
CA THR A 517 14.14 -10.00 -10.52
C THR A 517 12.70 -10.21 -10.04
N PRO A 518 12.44 -10.21 -8.72
CA PRO A 518 11.20 -10.74 -8.14
C PRO A 518 9.92 -10.08 -8.67
N ARG A 519 9.90 -8.74 -8.75
CA ARG A 519 8.73 -8.01 -9.27
C ARG A 519 8.53 -8.22 -10.77
N ALA A 520 9.61 -8.18 -11.56
CA ALA A 520 9.52 -8.38 -13.00
C ALA A 520 9.08 -9.82 -13.35
N ASP A 521 9.58 -10.81 -12.61
CA ASP A 521 9.17 -12.20 -12.73
C ASP A 521 7.70 -12.37 -12.34
N ALA A 522 7.25 -11.76 -11.23
CA ALA A 522 5.84 -11.79 -10.82
C ALA A 522 4.91 -11.16 -11.86
N LEU A 523 5.27 -10.01 -12.43
CA LEU A 523 4.52 -9.38 -13.52
C LEU A 523 4.44 -10.28 -14.76
N THR A 524 5.57 -10.89 -15.14
CA THR A 524 5.63 -11.80 -16.29
C THR A 524 4.76 -13.05 -16.07
N LEU A 525 4.75 -13.60 -14.86
CA LEU A 525 3.90 -14.74 -14.51
C LEU A 525 2.41 -14.35 -14.48
N ALA A 526 2.07 -13.14 -14.03
CA ALA A 526 0.70 -12.64 -14.08
C ALA A 526 0.24 -12.47 -15.53
N ALA A 527 1.06 -11.84 -16.38
CA ALA A 527 0.81 -11.70 -17.81
C ALA A 527 0.72 -13.06 -18.55
N HIS A 528 1.39 -14.09 -18.05
CA HIS A 528 1.29 -15.43 -18.64
C HIS A 528 -0.05 -16.12 -18.36
N VAL A 529 -0.67 -15.84 -17.21
CA VAL A 529 -1.95 -16.44 -16.81
C VAL A 529 -3.13 -15.62 -17.34
N LEU A 530 -2.98 -14.29 -17.34
CA LEU A 530 -4.03 -13.36 -17.74
C LEU A 530 -4.00 -13.09 -19.26
N PRO A 531 -5.14 -12.67 -19.84
CA PRO A 531 -5.18 -12.28 -21.26
C PRO A 531 -4.48 -10.93 -21.48
N GLY A 532 -3.29 -10.94 -22.09
CA GLY A 532 -2.56 -9.74 -22.52
C GLY A 532 -1.13 -9.67 -22.00
N GLU A 533 -0.30 -8.80 -22.58
CA GLU A 533 1.11 -8.63 -22.16
C GLU A 533 1.28 -7.68 -20.96
N ASP A 534 0.31 -6.79 -20.72
CA ASP A 534 0.34 -5.79 -19.65
C ASP A 534 -0.95 -5.91 -18.81
N PRO A 535 -0.92 -6.66 -17.70
CA PRO A 535 -2.10 -6.91 -16.92
C PRO A 535 -2.51 -5.67 -16.12
N ASP A 536 -3.79 -5.33 -16.14
CA ASP A 536 -4.37 -4.25 -15.32
C ASP A 536 -4.22 -4.61 -13.84
N LEU A 537 -3.36 -3.87 -13.13
CA LEU A 537 -3.03 -4.14 -11.73
C LEU A 537 -4.20 -3.84 -10.79
N ASP A 538 -5.13 -2.98 -11.18
CA ASP A 538 -6.29 -2.61 -10.35
C ASP A 538 -7.47 -3.58 -10.56
N ALA A 539 -7.41 -4.43 -11.60
CA ALA A 539 -8.45 -5.40 -11.89
C ALA A 539 -8.43 -6.57 -10.88
N PRO A 540 -9.60 -7.15 -10.52
CA PRO A 540 -9.65 -8.34 -9.70
C PRO A 540 -9.10 -9.56 -10.46
N MET A 541 -8.31 -10.39 -9.79
CA MET A 541 -7.87 -11.68 -10.33
C MET A 541 -8.91 -12.76 -10.01
N SER A 542 -9.36 -13.53 -11.00
CA SER A 542 -10.31 -14.62 -10.75
C SER A 542 -9.67 -15.71 -9.89
N ALA A 543 -10.48 -16.50 -9.16
CA ALA A 543 -9.94 -17.57 -8.31
C ALA A 543 -9.16 -18.65 -9.10
N GLU A 544 -9.56 -18.92 -10.35
CA GLU A 544 -8.87 -19.85 -11.23
C GLU A 544 -7.52 -19.28 -11.70
N ASP A 545 -7.50 -18.01 -12.12
CA ASP A 545 -6.27 -17.33 -12.52
C ASP A 545 -5.30 -17.19 -11.34
N ALA A 546 -5.81 -16.83 -10.16
CA ALA A 546 -5.01 -16.74 -8.94
C ALA A 546 -4.37 -18.09 -8.59
N GLN A 547 -5.10 -19.20 -8.75
CA GLN A 547 -4.55 -20.54 -8.55
C GLN A 547 -3.44 -20.86 -9.56
N GLY A 548 -3.67 -20.58 -10.85
CA GLY A 548 -2.67 -20.78 -11.91
C GLY A 548 -1.40 -19.94 -11.68
N PHE A 549 -1.59 -18.67 -11.32
CA PHE A 549 -0.52 -17.73 -10.99
C PHE A 549 0.32 -18.22 -9.81
N TRP A 550 -0.31 -18.52 -8.68
CA TRP A 550 0.41 -18.96 -7.48
C TRP A 550 1.12 -20.31 -7.66
N MET A 551 0.61 -21.20 -8.51
CA MET A 551 1.32 -22.43 -8.89
C MET A 551 2.64 -22.13 -9.62
N LEU A 552 2.65 -21.18 -10.55
CA LEU A 552 3.86 -20.76 -11.26
C LEU A 552 4.83 -20.02 -10.33
N VAL A 553 4.32 -19.14 -9.47
CA VAL A 553 5.12 -18.44 -8.46
C VAL A 553 5.79 -19.45 -7.53
N GLY A 554 5.09 -20.51 -7.11
CA GLY A 554 5.67 -21.58 -6.28
C GLY A 554 6.84 -22.31 -6.97
N ARG A 555 6.72 -22.61 -8.27
CA ARG A 555 7.83 -23.20 -9.05
C ARG A 555 8.98 -22.22 -9.25
N ARG A 556 8.67 -20.93 -9.46
CA ARG A 556 9.67 -19.87 -9.57
C ARG A 556 10.46 -19.67 -8.28
N ALA A 557 9.77 -19.72 -7.13
CA ALA A 557 10.35 -19.73 -5.80
C ALA A 557 11.25 -20.97 -5.58
N GLY A 558 10.91 -22.10 -6.20
CA GLY A 558 11.76 -23.28 -6.35
C GLY A 558 12.96 -23.12 -7.31
N ARG A 559 13.20 -21.89 -7.79
CA ARG A 559 14.30 -21.48 -8.67
C ARG A 559 14.26 -22.07 -10.07
N GLU A 560 13.09 -22.52 -10.54
CA GLU A 560 12.92 -22.89 -11.94
C GLU A 560 13.02 -21.64 -12.85
N PRO A 561 13.74 -21.69 -13.98
CA PRO A 561 13.87 -20.54 -14.89
C PRO A 561 12.52 -20.00 -15.34
N LEU A 562 12.36 -18.67 -15.37
CA LEU A 562 11.11 -18.02 -15.77
C LEU A 562 10.66 -18.45 -17.18
N GLU A 563 11.61 -18.65 -18.09
CA GLU A 563 11.38 -19.08 -19.46
C GLU A 563 10.88 -20.51 -19.55
N TYR A 564 11.22 -21.38 -18.60
CA TYR A 564 10.64 -22.73 -18.53
C TYR A 564 9.20 -22.70 -18.02
N LEU A 565 8.88 -21.75 -17.14
CA LEU A 565 7.53 -21.58 -16.59
C LEU A 565 6.56 -21.02 -17.64
N THR A 566 7.02 -20.03 -18.41
CA THR A 566 6.26 -19.44 -19.52
C THR A 566 6.35 -20.27 -20.81
N GLY A 567 7.32 -21.18 -20.89
CA GLY A 567 7.61 -22.04 -22.04
C GLY A 567 8.27 -21.32 -23.22
N ARG A 568 8.70 -20.06 -23.03
CA ARG A 568 9.12 -19.15 -24.10
C ARG A 568 10.36 -18.35 -23.68
N ALA A 569 11.26 -18.13 -24.64
CA ALA A 569 12.40 -17.22 -24.52
C ALA A 569 12.49 -16.36 -25.78
N ARG A 570 13.04 -15.15 -25.66
CA ARG A 570 13.17 -14.23 -26.79
C ARG A 570 14.63 -14.04 -27.19
N LEU A 571 14.88 -14.08 -28.50
CA LEU A 571 16.15 -13.66 -29.11
C LEU A 571 15.81 -12.86 -30.37
N PHE A 572 16.26 -11.60 -30.43
CA PHE A 572 15.79 -10.60 -31.39
C PHE A 572 14.25 -10.45 -31.33
N ASP A 573 13.60 -10.52 -32.48
CA ASP A 573 12.15 -10.54 -32.64
C ASP A 573 11.59 -11.98 -32.66
N LEU A 574 12.41 -13.01 -32.45
CA LEU A 574 12.00 -14.41 -32.45
C LEU A 574 11.60 -14.86 -31.04
N GLU A 575 10.42 -15.49 -30.94
CA GLU A 575 9.97 -16.18 -29.74
C GLU A 575 10.21 -17.67 -29.91
N LEU A 576 11.06 -18.23 -29.04
CA LEU A 576 11.52 -19.60 -29.08
C LEU A 576 10.86 -20.39 -27.96
N ALA A 577 10.29 -21.55 -28.29
CA ALA A 577 9.85 -22.51 -27.30
C ALA A 577 11.07 -23.11 -26.58
N VAL A 578 11.01 -23.12 -25.24
CA VAL A 578 12.07 -23.67 -24.38
C VAL A 578 11.45 -24.44 -23.21
N GLY A 579 12.28 -25.28 -22.58
CA GLY A 579 11.88 -26.07 -21.42
C GLY A 579 13.01 -26.98 -20.96
N ALA A 580 12.69 -27.95 -20.11
CA ALA A 580 13.68 -28.88 -19.58
C ALA A 580 14.52 -29.54 -20.69
N GLY A 581 15.83 -29.60 -20.48
CA GLY A 581 16.77 -30.24 -21.40
C GLY A 581 17.47 -29.30 -22.40
N VAL A 582 17.23 -27.99 -22.37
CA VAL A 582 17.92 -27.02 -23.23
C VAL A 582 18.32 -25.75 -22.48
N ARG A 583 19.45 -25.15 -22.84
CA ARG A 583 19.88 -23.87 -22.24
C ARG A 583 18.96 -22.74 -22.69
N VAL A 584 18.59 -21.86 -21.77
CA VAL A 584 17.80 -20.66 -22.07
C VAL A 584 18.65 -19.68 -22.90
N PRO A 585 18.19 -19.25 -24.10
CA PRO A 585 18.86 -18.23 -24.90
C PRO A 585 18.96 -16.90 -24.17
N HIS A 586 20.06 -16.17 -24.37
CA HIS A 586 20.27 -14.87 -23.73
C HIS A 586 20.28 -13.75 -24.78
N THR A 587 19.59 -12.66 -24.51
CA THR A 587 19.55 -11.46 -25.37
C THR A 587 20.94 -10.88 -25.71
N ARG A 588 21.96 -11.13 -24.87
CA ARG A 588 23.34 -10.70 -25.15
C ARG A 588 23.95 -11.40 -26.38
N THR A 589 23.43 -12.57 -26.75
CA THR A 589 23.86 -13.32 -27.94
C THR A 589 23.51 -12.58 -29.25
N GLU A 590 22.53 -11.67 -29.22
CA GLU A 590 22.14 -10.85 -30.38
C GLU A 590 23.30 -10.01 -30.94
N ALA A 591 24.13 -9.45 -30.04
CA ALA A 591 25.29 -8.66 -30.43
C ALA A 591 26.33 -9.49 -31.19
N MET A 592 26.56 -10.74 -30.75
CA MET A 592 27.47 -11.66 -31.42
C MET A 592 26.98 -12.00 -32.83
N VAL A 593 25.69 -12.34 -32.96
CA VAL A 593 25.10 -12.68 -34.27
C VAL A 593 25.18 -11.50 -35.23
N THR A 594 24.83 -10.31 -34.75
CA THR A 594 24.86 -9.08 -35.57
C THR A 594 26.27 -8.80 -36.09
N GLU A 595 27.27 -8.82 -35.21
CA GLU A 595 28.67 -8.54 -35.58
C GLU A 595 29.26 -9.63 -36.50
N ALA A 596 28.93 -10.89 -36.24
CA ALA A 596 29.34 -12.02 -37.06
C ALA A 596 28.82 -11.92 -38.50
N LEU A 597 27.55 -11.59 -38.66
CA LEU A 597 26.91 -11.41 -39.97
C LEU A 597 27.44 -10.18 -40.71
N ALA A 598 27.74 -9.09 -40.01
CA ALA A 598 28.33 -7.89 -40.62
C ALA A 598 29.72 -8.15 -41.21
N ARG A 599 30.46 -9.12 -40.67
CA ARG A 599 31.80 -9.51 -41.13
C ARG A 599 31.78 -10.68 -42.13
N CYS A 600 30.64 -11.35 -42.28
CA CYS A 600 30.46 -12.40 -43.26
C CYS A 600 30.15 -11.79 -44.63
N GLY A 601 31.15 -11.74 -45.50
CA GLY A 601 31.07 -11.06 -46.81
C GLY A 601 30.32 -11.82 -47.92
N SER A 602 29.83 -13.03 -47.66
CA SER A 602 29.03 -13.81 -48.61
C SER A 602 27.56 -13.42 -48.51
N ASP A 603 26.88 -13.19 -49.65
CA ASP A 603 25.43 -12.93 -49.70
C ASP A 603 24.58 -14.18 -49.44
N HIS A 604 25.16 -15.36 -49.69
CA HIS A 604 24.56 -16.69 -49.50
C HIS A 604 25.43 -17.54 -48.57
N PRO A 605 25.58 -17.15 -47.29
CA PRO A 605 26.59 -17.74 -46.44
C PRO A 605 26.22 -19.17 -46.05
N ARG A 606 27.20 -20.07 -46.11
CA ARG A 606 27.12 -21.37 -45.44
C ARG A 606 27.56 -21.19 -44.00
N VAL A 607 26.66 -21.44 -43.06
CA VAL A 607 26.85 -21.18 -41.62
C VAL A 607 26.78 -22.48 -40.84
N VAL A 608 27.70 -22.66 -39.89
CA VAL A 608 27.64 -23.76 -38.91
C VAL A 608 27.52 -23.18 -37.50
N ASP A 609 26.45 -23.53 -36.80
CA ASP A 609 26.21 -23.12 -35.41
C ASP A 609 26.54 -24.28 -34.47
N LEU A 610 27.70 -24.21 -33.81
CA LEU A 610 28.20 -25.22 -32.89
C LEU A 610 27.63 -24.98 -31.49
N TYR A 611 27.18 -26.04 -30.80
CA TYR A 611 26.39 -25.96 -29.57
C TYR A 611 25.06 -25.24 -29.79
N THR A 612 24.32 -25.62 -30.85
CA THR A 612 23.13 -24.90 -31.31
C THR A 612 21.99 -24.90 -30.28
N GLY A 613 21.96 -25.84 -29.33
CA GLY A 613 20.97 -25.84 -28.26
C GLY A 613 19.54 -25.88 -28.80
N SER A 614 18.73 -24.88 -28.44
CA SER A 614 17.34 -24.69 -28.91
C SER A 614 17.23 -24.13 -30.33
N GLY A 615 18.35 -24.08 -31.07
CA GLY A 615 18.44 -23.51 -32.41
C GLY A 615 18.45 -21.98 -32.42
N ALA A 616 18.59 -21.32 -31.28
CA ALA A 616 18.38 -19.88 -31.15
C ALA A 616 19.28 -19.06 -32.09
N VAL A 617 20.58 -19.35 -32.12
CA VAL A 617 21.54 -18.65 -32.99
C VAL A 617 21.33 -19.03 -34.46
N ALA A 618 21.19 -20.32 -34.76
CA ALA A 618 20.89 -20.80 -36.12
C ALA A 618 19.64 -20.14 -36.72
N LEU A 619 18.55 -20.05 -35.96
CA LEU A 619 17.29 -19.42 -36.38
C LEU A 619 17.43 -17.91 -36.53
N ALA A 620 18.14 -17.24 -35.63
CA ALA A 620 18.40 -15.80 -35.73
C ALA A 620 19.23 -15.47 -36.99
N VAL A 621 20.25 -16.28 -37.29
CA VAL A 621 21.03 -16.17 -38.52
C VAL A 621 20.11 -16.35 -39.74
N GLY A 622 19.27 -17.39 -39.74
CA GLY A 622 18.35 -17.65 -40.85
C GLY A 622 17.31 -16.54 -41.07
N ALA A 623 16.81 -15.94 -39.99
CA ALA A 623 15.90 -14.80 -40.06
C ALA A 623 16.56 -13.55 -40.63
N LEU A 624 17.80 -13.26 -40.20
CA LEU A 624 18.55 -12.07 -40.63
C LEU A 624 19.19 -12.24 -42.02
N ARG A 625 19.42 -13.48 -42.46
CA ARG A 625 19.99 -13.83 -43.77
C ARG A 625 19.15 -14.93 -44.45
N PRO A 626 18.04 -14.56 -45.10
CA PRO A 626 17.13 -15.51 -45.77
C PRO A 626 17.78 -16.47 -46.76
N ALA A 627 18.90 -16.08 -47.37
CA ALA A 627 19.59 -16.89 -48.37
C ALA A 627 20.74 -17.76 -47.79
N ALA A 628 20.86 -17.83 -46.47
CA ALA A 628 21.86 -18.65 -45.80
C ALA A 628 21.50 -20.14 -45.83
N VAL A 629 22.52 -20.99 -45.77
CA VAL A 629 22.38 -22.43 -45.48
C VAL A 629 23.00 -22.67 -44.12
N VAL A 630 22.19 -22.99 -43.12
CA VAL A 630 22.58 -23.02 -41.72
C VAL A 630 22.50 -24.44 -41.18
N THR A 631 23.61 -24.97 -40.69
CA THR A 631 23.68 -26.26 -40.01
C THR A 631 23.92 -26.06 -38.51
N GLY A 632 22.91 -26.34 -37.69
CA GLY A 632 23.05 -26.37 -36.23
C GLY A 632 23.55 -27.73 -35.74
N VAL A 633 24.53 -27.73 -34.83
CA VAL A 633 25.13 -28.96 -34.29
C VAL A 633 25.06 -28.96 -32.77
N ASP A 634 24.56 -30.07 -32.20
CA ASP A 634 24.59 -30.34 -30.77
C ASP A 634 24.78 -31.84 -30.50
N VAL A 635 25.40 -32.18 -29.37
CA VAL A 635 25.55 -33.59 -28.95
C VAL A 635 24.26 -34.11 -28.28
N CYS A 636 23.46 -33.20 -27.72
CA CYS A 636 22.25 -33.47 -26.97
C CYS A 636 21.03 -33.60 -27.89
N ALA A 637 20.46 -34.81 -27.95
CA ALA A 637 19.26 -35.06 -28.75
C ALA A 637 18.06 -34.19 -28.31
N THR A 638 17.87 -34.03 -26.99
CA THR A 638 16.77 -33.20 -26.44
C THR A 638 16.89 -31.74 -26.87
N ALA A 639 18.10 -31.18 -26.93
CA ALA A 639 18.31 -29.82 -27.41
C ALA A 639 17.91 -29.68 -28.89
N LEU A 640 18.33 -30.63 -29.73
CA LEU A 640 17.96 -30.65 -31.15
C LEU A 640 16.46 -30.83 -31.39
N ASP A 641 15.75 -31.54 -30.50
CA ASP A 641 14.29 -31.62 -30.57
C ASP A 641 13.65 -30.25 -30.34
N TRP A 642 14.17 -29.44 -29.41
CA TRP A 642 13.77 -28.04 -29.25
C TRP A 642 14.10 -27.20 -30.48
N ALA A 643 15.30 -27.35 -31.05
CA ALA A 643 15.71 -26.64 -32.26
C ALA A 643 14.77 -26.91 -33.45
N LYS A 644 14.45 -28.18 -33.70
CA LYS A 644 13.50 -28.58 -34.75
C LYS A 644 12.10 -28.05 -34.51
N ARG A 645 11.63 -28.08 -33.25
CA ARG A 645 10.32 -27.53 -32.88
C ARG A 645 10.26 -26.03 -33.13
N ASN A 646 11.31 -25.29 -32.78
CA ASN A 646 11.39 -23.86 -33.02
C ASN A 646 11.47 -23.53 -34.51
N ALA A 647 12.24 -24.29 -35.28
CA ALA A 647 12.31 -24.14 -36.73
C ALA A 647 10.96 -24.35 -37.41
N GLU A 648 10.22 -25.40 -37.05
CA GLU A 648 8.87 -25.62 -37.58
C GLU A 648 7.90 -24.51 -37.17
N GLY A 649 7.95 -24.07 -35.91
CA GLY A 649 7.09 -23.00 -35.40
C GLY A 649 7.38 -21.61 -36.01
N LEU A 650 8.59 -21.39 -36.51
CA LEU A 650 9.06 -20.12 -37.08
C LEU A 650 9.27 -20.17 -38.60
N LYS A 651 8.80 -21.21 -39.30
CA LYS A 651 9.00 -21.38 -40.75
C LYS A 651 8.51 -20.20 -41.60
N ASP A 652 7.47 -19.49 -41.14
CA ASP A 652 6.93 -18.32 -41.85
C ASP A 652 7.78 -17.06 -41.64
N ARG A 653 8.76 -17.12 -40.72
CA ARG A 653 9.66 -16.01 -40.36
C ARG A 653 11.12 -16.29 -40.72
N VAL A 654 11.46 -17.54 -41.01
CA VAL A 654 12.82 -17.97 -41.31
C VAL A 654 12.83 -18.70 -42.66
N GLU A 655 13.29 -18.02 -43.71
CA GLU A 655 13.31 -18.54 -45.08
C GLU A 655 14.58 -19.34 -45.42
N ALA A 656 15.62 -19.23 -44.58
CA ALA A 656 16.89 -19.91 -44.78
C ALA A 656 16.77 -21.43 -44.72
N GLU A 657 17.66 -22.14 -45.43
CA GLU A 657 17.74 -23.60 -45.35
C GLU A 657 18.40 -23.99 -44.03
N LEU A 658 17.66 -24.69 -43.17
CA LEU A 658 18.09 -25.10 -41.83
C LEU A 658 18.18 -26.62 -41.73
N ASP A 659 19.32 -27.12 -41.25
CA ASP A 659 19.50 -28.51 -40.85
C ASP A 659 20.08 -28.62 -39.44
N PHE A 660 19.69 -29.66 -38.70
CA PHE A 660 20.08 -29.88 -37.30
C PHE A 660 20.68 -31.26 -37.13
N VAL A 661 22.01 -31.30 -36.94
CA VAL A 661 22.81 -32.52 -36.91
C VAL A 661 23.25 -32.85 -35.50
N ARG A 662 23.08 -34.11 -35.11
CA ARG A 662 23.64 -34.61 -33.84
C ARG A 662 25.11 -34.98 -34.03
N GLY A 663 25.99 -34.38 -33.23
CA GLY A 663 27.42 -34.67 -33.31
C GLY A 663 28.21 -34.19 -32.10
N ASP A 664 29.31 -34.86 -31.81
CA ASP A 664 30.31 -34.39 -30.84
C ASP A 664 31.24 -33.39 -31.54
N ILE A 665 31.34 -32.19 -30.99
CA ILE A 665 32.11 -31.07 -31.54
C ILE A 665 33.62 -31.34 -31.50
N ALA A 666 34.06 -32.23 -30.60
CA ALA A 666 35.45 -32.68 -30.54
C ALA A 666 35.78 -33.81 -31.53
N ALA A 667 34.78 -34.37 -32.23
CA ALA A 667 35.02 -35.45 -33.18
C ALA A 667 35.75 -34.93 -34.44
N PRO A 668 36.88 -35.55 -34.84
CA PRO A 668 37.71 -35.05 -35.93
C PRO A 668 37.04 -35.12 -37.31
N ASP A 669 36.06 -36.00 -37.49
CA ASP A 669 35.32 -36.23 -38.73
C ASP A 669 33.95 -35.52 -38.81
N LEU A 670 33.58 -34.77 -37.75
CA LEU A 670 32.33 -34.03 -37.69
C LEU A 670 32.17 -33.10 -38.89
N LEU A 671 31.10 -33.27 -39.67
CA LEU A 671 30.84 -32.45 -40.87
C LEU A 671 32.03 -32.40 -41.85
N SER A 672 32.86 -33.45 -41.94
CA SER A 672 34.04 -33.48 -42.84
C SER A 672 33.74 -33.16 -44.31
N GLY A 673 32.50 -33.35 -44.77
CA GLY A 673 32.05 -32.92 -46.10
C GLY A 673 32.00 -31.40 -46.31
N LEU A 674 32.11 -30.60 -45.24
CA LEU A 674 32.07 -29.14 -45.27
C LEU A 674 33.45 -28.48 -45.06
N ASP A 675 34.52 -29.26 -44.95
CA ASP A 675 35.89 -28.77 -44.73
C ASP A 675 36.30 -27.68 -45.74
N GLY A 676 36.71 -26.52 -45.22
CA GLY A 676 37.11 -25.37 -46.03
C GLY A 676 35.98 -24.70 -46.84
N THR A 677 34.72 -25.03 -46.58
CA THR A 677 33.56 -24.55 -47.35
C THR A 677 32.60 -23.65 -46.56
N VAL A 678 32.83 -23.46 -45.27
CA VAL A 678 31.93 -22.69 -44.38
C VAL A 678 32.39 -21.22 -44.35
N ASP A 679 31.44 -20.29 -44.47
CA ASP A 679 31.71 -18.85 -44.46
C ASP A 679 31.70 -18.28 -43.04
N LEU A 680 30.85 -18.83 -42.17
CA LEU A 680 30.68 -18.38 -40.78
C LEU A 680 30.47 -19.58 -39.84
N VAL A 681 31.22 -19.61 -38.74
CA VAL A 681 30.96 -20.50 -37.61
C VAL A 681 30.54 -19.65 -36.41
N THR A 682 29.37 -19.94 -35.85
CA THR A 682 28.90 -19.37 -34.59
C THR A 682 28.98 -20.42 -33.50
N ALA A 683 29.24 -20.01 -32.26
CA ALA A 683 29.15 -20.91 -31.12
C ALA A 683 28.83 -20.16 -29.83
N ALA A 684 27.90 -20.70 -29.04
CA ALA A 684 27.68 -20.30 -27.65
C ALA A 684 28.02 -21.46 -26.70
N PRO A 685 29.30 -21.91 -26.68
CA PRO A 685 29.67 -23.13 -25.99
C PRO A 685 29.47 -23.01 -24.46
N PRO A 686 29.38 -24.15 -23.75
CA PRO A 686 29.56 -24.15 -22.31
C PRO A 686 30.94 -23.58 -21.98
N ASN A 687 31.00 -22.69 -21.00
CA ASN A 687 32.22 -21.95 -20.67
C ASN A 687 32.38 -21.70 -19.16
N VAL A 688 31.58 -22.35 -18.32
CA VAL A 688 31.70 -22.24 -16.87
C VAL A 688 32.65 -23.34 -16.35
N PRO A 689 33.69 -23.00 -15.57
CA PRO A 689 34.54 -23.98 -14.92
C PRO A 689 33.77 -24.87 -13.93
N ASP A 690 34.14 -26.15 -13.82
CA ASP A 690 33.44 -27.12 -12.95
C ASP A 690 33.39 -26.71 -11.46
N HIS A 691 34.39 -25.97 -10.99
CA HIS A 691 34.50 -25.53 -9.59
C HIS A 691 33.70 -24.25 -9.27
N VAL A 692 33.14 -23.56 -10.28
CA VAL A 692 32.37 -22.33 -10.05
C VAL A 692 30.98 -22.67 -9.53
N HIS A 693 30.60 -22.06 -8.42
CA HIS A 693 29.24 -22.12 -7.88
C HIS A 693 28.29 -21.29 -8.76
N LEU A 694 27.22 -21.94 -9.21
CA LEU A 694 26.19 -21.32 -10.04
C LEU A 694 24.91 -21.08 -9.23
N ILE A 695 24.12 -20.10 -9.66
CA ILE A 695 22.77 -19.92 -9.13
C ILE A 695 21.91 -21.15 -9.42
N PRO A 696 20.91 -21.49 -8.59
CA PRO A 696 20.12 -22.72 -8.75
C PRO A 696 19.41 -22.83 -10.11
N GLU A 697 19.00 -21.71 -10.71
CA GLU A 697 18.42 -21.67 -12.07
C GLU A 697 19.32 -22.35 -13.11
N LEU A 698 20.63 -22.12 -13.01
CA LEU A 698 21.64 -22.66 -13.93
C LEU A 698 22.15 -24.04 -13.47
N ALA A 699 22.31 -24.22 -12.15
CA ALA A 699 22.91 -25.42 -11.58
C ALA A 699 21.97 -26.63 -11.55
N THR A 700 20.67 -26.39 -11.31
CA THR A 700 19.69 -27.44 -11.04
C THR A 700 18.81 -27.75 -12.24
N HIS A 701 18.40 -26.72 -12.99
CA HIS A 701 17.33 -26.85 -14.00
C HIS A 701 17.82 -26.87 -15.44
N GLN A 702 18.97 -26.22 -15.73
CA GLN A 702 19.56 -26.24 -17.06
C GLN A 702 20.58 -27.38 -17.21
N PRO A 703 20.75 -27.97 -18.42
CA PRO A 703 21.66 -29.10 -18.60
C PRO A 703 23.11 -28.73 -18.29
N ALA A 704 23.77 -29.49 -17.40
CA ALA A 704 25.15 -29.21 -17.00
C ALA A 704 26.11 -29.13 -18.19
N GLY A 705 25.96 -30.01 -19.19
CA GLY A 705 26.79 -30.02 -20.41
C GLY A 705 26.58 -28.82 -21.35
N ALA A 706 25.53 -28.01 -21.15
CA ALA A 706 25.32 -26.76 -21.88
C ALA A 706 25.88 -25.54 -21.15
N ILE A 707 26.33 -25.71 -19.91
CA ILE A 707 26.84 -24.64 -19.04
C ILE A 707 28.32 -24.84 -18.71
N ARG A 708 28.72 -26.06 -18.31
CA ARG A 708 30.05 -26.37 -17.77
C ARG A 708 30.97 -27.01 -18.79
N SER A 709 32.26 -26.65 -18.74
CA SER A 709 33.26 -27.15 -19.68
C SER A 709 34.63 -27.36 -19.05
N GLY A 710 34.76 -28.44 -18.28
CA GLY A 710 36.03 -28.86 -17.69
C GLY A 710 36.47 -27.97 -16.52
N TRP A 711 37.68 -28.24 -16.03
CA TRP A 711 38.20 -27.59 -14.82
C TRP A 711 38.40 -26.08 -14.97
N ASP A 712 38.79 -25.61 -16.16
CA ASP A 712 39.08 -24.21 -16.46
C ASP A 712 37.99 -23.52 -17.30
N GLY A 713 36.94 -24.23 -17.70
CA GLY A 713 35.85 -23.69 -18.51
C GLY A 713 36.15 -23.60 -20.02
N LEU A 714 37.28 -24.13 -20.50
CA LEU A 714 37.78 -23.86 -21.86
C LEU A 714 37.82 -25.08 -22.80
N ASP A 715 37.43 -26.28 -22.36
CA ASP A 715 37.52 -27.50 -23.18
C ASP A 715 36.64 -27.44 -24.45
N ALA A 716 35.43 -26.91 -24.32
CA ALA A 716 34.53 -26.68 -25.44
C ALA A 716 35.05 -25.57 -26.35
N VAL A 717 35.64 -24.51 -25.79
CA VAL A 717 36.27 -23.42 -26.56
C VAL A 717 37.41 -23.97 -27.44
N ARG A 718 38.26 -24.85 -26.89
CA ARG A 718 39.32 -25.53 -27.66
C ARG A 718 38.75 -26.38 -28.80
N SER A 719 37.70 -27.14 -28.51
CA SER A 719 37.03 -27.98 -29.51
C SER A 719 36.37 -27.16 -30.61
N VAL A 720 35.69 -26.07 -30.26
CA VAL A 720 35.09 -25.12 -31.22
C VAL A 720 36.18 -24.49 -32.08
N ALA A 721 37.27 -24.00 -31.51
CA ALA A 721 38.33 -23.36 -32.28
C ALA A 721 38.97 -24.33 -33.28
N ALA A 722 39.24 -25.59 -32.88
CA ALA A 722 39.79 -26.61 -33.76
C ALA A 722 38.82 -26.99 -34.89
N THR A 723 37.54 -27.22 -34.58
CA THR A 723 36.52 -27.57 -35.56
C THR A 723 36.23 -26.41 -36.51
N ALA A 724 36.14 -25.18 -36.00
CA ALA A 724 35.97 -23.98 -36.82
C ALA A 724 37.15 -23.77 -37.78
N ALA A 725 38.39 -23.98 -37.32
CA ALA A 725 39.58 -23.81 -38.17
C ALA A 725 39.62 -24.79 -39.37
N ARG A 726 39.00 -25.97 -39.22
CA ARG A 726 38.86 -26.99 -40.28
C ARG A 726 37.71 -26.66 -41.24
N LEU A 727 36.56 -26.26 -40.71
CA LEU A 727 35.36 -26.03 -41.50
C LEU A 727 35.41 -24.72 -42.31
N LEU A 728 36.00 -23.67 -41.74
CA LEU A 728 35.99 -22.35 -42.35
C LEU A 728 36.87 -22.27 -43.60
N THR A 729 36.35 -21.59 -44.62
CA THR A 729 37.13 -21.19 -45.79
C THR A 729 38.19 -20.13 -45.41
N GLY A 730 39.18 -19.92 -46.29
CA GLY A 730 40.16 -18.84 -46.11
C GLY A 730 39.45 -17.48 -46.06
N GLY A 731 39.62 -16.73 -44.98
CA GLY A 731 38.89 -15.49 -44.73
C GLY A 731 37.51 -15.64 -44.07
N GLY A 732 37.05 -16.86 -43.80
CA GLY A 732 35.80 -17.13 -43.08
C GLY A 732 35.84 -16.64 -41.62
N VAL A 733 34.66 -16.48 -41.01
CA VAL A 733 34.51 -15.83 -39.70
C VAL A 733 34.19 -16.85 -38.61
N LEU A 734 34.83 -16.75 -37.45
CA LEU A 734 34.44 -17.42 -36.20
C LEU A 734 33.87 -16.38 -35.24
N ALA A 735 32.69 -16.66 -34.70
CA ALA A 735 32.08 -15.90 -33.62
C ALA A 735 31.81 -16.84 -32.43
N ILE A 736 32.40 -16.56 -31.28
CA ILE A 736 32.32 -17.43 -30.11
C ILE A 736 31.97 -16.63 -28.84
N GLU A 737 30.87 -17.00 -28.19
CA GLU A 737 30.46 -16.44 -26.89
C GLU A 737 31.30 -17.04 -25.76
N HIS A 738 31.69 -16.20 -24.80
CA HIS A 738 32.43 -16.61 -23.62
C HIS A 738 31.97 -15.87 -22.36
N TYR A 739 32.33 -16.40 -21.20
CA TYR A 739 32.22 -15.69 -19.93
C TYR A 739 33.26 -14.56 -19.86
N ASP A 740 32.95 -13.44 -19.23
CA ASP A 740 33.79 -12.22 -19.30
C ASP A 740 35.20 -12.42 -18.75
N ALA A 741 35.35 -13.18 -17.67
CA ALA A 741 36.66 -13.52 -17.11
C ALA A 741 37.54 -14.39 -18.03
N LEU A 742 37.01 -14.94 -19.12
CA LEU A 742 37.73 -15.85 -20.03
C LEU A 742 38.23 -15.18 -21.32
N ALA A 743 37.99 -13.88 -21.51
CA ALA A 743 38.28 -13.18 -22.76
C ALA A 743 39.73 -13.42 -23.26
N ASP A 744 40.73 -13.20 -22.40
CA ASP A 744 42.14 -13.35 -22.77
C ASP A 744 42.48 -14.80 -23.16
N ALA A 745 42.04 -15.78 -22.38
CA ALA A 745 42.29 -17.19 -22.64
C ALA A 745 41.60 -17.67 -23.94
N VAL A 746 40.39 -17.19 -24.21
CA VAL A 746 39.66 -17.48 -25.46
C VAL A 746 40.41 -16.88 -26.65
N ILE A 747 40.90 -15.63 -26.54
CA ILE A 747 41.72 -15.00 -27.58
C ILE A 747 42.98 -15.81 -27.85
N GLU A 748 43.68 -16.28 -26.81
CA GLU A 748 44.88 -17.11 -26.94
C GLU A 748 44.59 -18.43 -27.64
N ILE A 749 43.52 -19.14 -27.24
CA ILE A 749 43.10 -20.41 -27.85
C ILE A 749 42.74 -20.21 -29.32
N VAL A 750 41.96 -19.18 -29.63
CA VAL A 750 41.54 -18.86 -31.00
C VAL A 750 42.75 -18.49 -31.87
N ARG A 751 43.70 -17.70 -31.36
CA ARG A 751 44.95 -17.41 -32.09
C ARG A 751 45.78 -18.67 -32.32
N ALA A 752 45.92 -19.52 -31.30
CA ALA A 752 46.67 -20.78 -31.42
C ALA A 752 46.06 -21.75 -32.44
N ALA A 753 44.74 -21.69 -32.65
CA ALA A 753 44.03 -22.45 -33.68
C ALA A 753 44.21 -21.90 -35.11
N GLY A 754 44.98 -20.82 -35.31
CA GLY A 754 45.31 -20.28 -36.62
C GLY A 754 44.34 -19.22 -37.14
N PHE A 755 43.70 -18.48 -36.24
CA PHE A 755 42.87 -17.33 -36.58
C PHE A 755 43.63 -15.99 -36.45
N GLU A 756 43.31 -15.05 -37.32
CA GLU A 756 43.80 -13.67 -37.33
C GLU A 756 42.68 -12.67 -37.00
N ALA A 757 43.02 -11.38 -36.88
CA ALA A 757 42.06 -10.29 -36.60
C ALA A 757 41.14 -10.53 -35.38
N VAL A 758 41.65 -11.25 -34.37
CA VAL A 758 40.90 -11.64 -33.18
C VAL A 758 40.53 -10.40 -32.35
N THR A 759 39.25 -10.11 -32.28
CA THR A 759 38.67 -8.93 -31.61
C THR A 759 37.68 -9.40 -30.54
N SER A 760 37.83 -8.89 -29.32
CA SER A 760 36.85 -9.09 -28.25
C SER A 760 35.85 -7.93 -28.26
N HIS A 761 34.58 -8.26 -28.06
CA HIS A 761 33.48 -7.31 -28.09
C HIS A 761 32.72 -7.35 -26.77
N THR A 762 32.21 -6.18 -26.38
CA THR A 762 31.45 -6.00 -25.15
C THR A 762 29.95 -6.02 -25.40
N ASP A 763 29.18 -6.40 -24.39
CA ASP A 763 27.74 -6.14 -24.37
C ASP A 763 27.42 -4.66 -24.06
N ARG A 764 26.12 -4.34 -23.93
CA ARG A 764 25.63 -2.99 -23.60
C ARG A 764 26.06 -2.51 -22.19
N GLU A 765 26.47 -3.44 -21.33
CA GLU A 765 26.94 -3.17 -19.96
C GLU A 765 28.47 -3.01 -19.90
N GLY A 766 29.16 -3.22 -21.03
CA GLY A 766 30.61 -3.06 -21.14
C GLY A 766 31.43 -4.31 -20.78
N HIS A 767 30.78 -5.46 -20.55
CA HIS A 767 31.47 -6.72 -20.27
C HIS A 767 31.89 -7.42 -21.56
N PRO A 768 33.13 -7.95 -21.69
CA PRO A 768 33.52 -8.74 -22.85
C PRO A 768 32.69 -10.03 -22.90
N ARG A 769 31.97 -10.28 -23.99
CA ARG A 769 31.03 -11.41 -24.09
C ARG A 769 31.31 -12.35 -25.25
N PHE A 770 31.97 -11.89 -26.29
CA PHE A 770 32.27 -12.74 -27.44
C PHE A 770 33.52 -12.27 -28.17
N VAL A 771 34.12 -13.20 -28.89
CA VAL A 771 35.26 -12.96 -29.77
C VAL A 771 34.82 -13.18 -31.21
N ILE A 772 35.20 -12.26 -32.08
CA ILE A 772 35.15 -12.43 -33.52
C ILE A 772 36.57 -12.59 -34.06
N ALA A 773 36.78 -13.58 -34.91
CA ALA A 773 38.06 -13.88 -35.49
C ALA A 773 37.93 -14.28 -36.97
N ARG A 774 38.99 -14.10 -37.76
CA ARG A 774 39.01 -14.47 -39.17
C ARG A 774 39.96 -15.63 -39.41
N ARG A 775 39.56 -16.60 -40.23
CA ARG A 775 40.44 -17.68 -40.66
C ARG A 775 41.52 -17.09 -41.58
N ALA A 776 42.78 -17.38 -41.30
CA ALA A 776 43.89 -16.99 -42.18
C ALA A 776 43.66 -17.53 -43.61
N ALA A 777 44.06 -16.74 -44.60
CA ALA A 777 43.87 -17.04 -46.02
C ALA A 777 44.69 -18.25 -46.50
#